data_AF-A0A9P6TBF2-F1
#
_entry.id   AF-A0A9P6TBF2-F1
#
_cell.length_a   1.000
_cell.length_b   1.000
_cell.length_c   1.000
_cell.angle_alpha   90.00
_cell.angle_beta   90.00
_cell.angle_gamma   90.00
#
_symmetry.space_group_name_H-M   'P 1'
#
loop_
_entity.id
_entity.type
_entity.pdbx_description
1 polymer ?
#
loop_
_entity_poly.entity_id
_entity_poly.type
_entity_poly.pdbx_seq_one_letter_code
_entity_poly.pdbx_strand_id
1 'polypeptide(L)'
;MKQPVVQKCIAYNRLKKPCPNDREPDSKWCSLHEELQGKFLRMYKHHSRELDKFSIENPYPLHQECSSAVHQSNMPPNLTPDEILQPIITNSMIPRDEDVKKIDDVGILRVWHQIARRTWALANRTVIAREHHHSQFYQNGDDGHRHFNAILKHKQDVLESLMSAIDEKLYKLTLESEKARWLLPQLLEEDCADSASDDSSSDGPVFTDIECEDEIQSIESLSIPLSSPSLEFEEVDDFQKQIDDRSRAVVSQLTGHLDFPIFSSQMDESTVVEIKEIVRNVFRRIIVRDAGLFVRAKELDPSPSLDHTITNREQVWRQVHYVCPIKSFIMSGKLSLKELQRMWRMLKFGKDKIGPELIRNAIYDVFRSQNDDEDFNPTNSKKSCKIWVLGGYVWRKAMNGPLPRLATDYLHAFVGCSGCMLSICRTFDEWVENRRLALIGSRYSGWLDPVKLPIENLFRSLRIAISRHNSTVKLSKVEKVVPKCKALKMVYTEVQERHYIHLCLVPLNDRSRNIIDALASNKASYNVFAQRRDTGEITHTPHKRTDLWCTRVRSAYSTVERRKKLFTPSTMFRPDPSLFQCALKSPEQIFNRNFDDCWDLLVMDAKVLGFESFLESIGKILVEVVRCTSKDEKVYHAFDDSNLSDEVDINNKLLTVDTRYLRIMFREPVHEKIDG
;
A
#
# COMPACT_ATOMS: atom_id res chain seq x y z
N MET A 1 -22.36 -56.44 -50.76
CA MET A 1 -23.16 -55.72 -49.76
C MET A 1 -22.28 -54.64 -49.14
N LYS A 2 -22.60 -53.35 -49.34
CA LYS A 2 -21.87 -52.26 -48.67
C LYS A 2 -22.27 -52.31 -47.19
N GLN A 3 -21.31 -52.47 -46.28
CA GLN A 3 -21.59 -52.34 -44.86
C GLN A 3 -22.26 -50.97 -44.63
N PRO A 4 -23.38 -50.90 -43.88
CA PRO A 4 -23.98 -49.64 -43.54
C PRO A 4 -22.93 -48.82 -42.77
N VAL A 5 -22.62 -47.63 -43.27
CA VAL A 5 -21.73 -46.69 -42.57
C VAL A 5 -22.45 -46.29 -41.29
N VAL A 6 -22.06 -46.89 -40.18
CA VAL A 6 -22.61 -46.55 -38.86
C VAL A 6 -22.13 -45.14 -38.54
N GLN A 7 -23.06 -44.19 -38.53
CA GLN A 7 -22.74 -42.79 -38.25
C GLN A 7 -22.67 -42.60 -36.73
N LYS A 8 -21.57 -42.03 -36.25
CA LYS A 8 -21.34 -41.80 -34.81
C LYS A 8 -22.16 -40.62 -34.31
N CYS A 9 -22.48 -40.64 -33.01
CA CYS A 9 -23.06 -39.51 -32.31
C CYS A 9 -22.14 -38.28 -32.40
N ILE A 10 -22.68 -37.12 -32.75
CA ILE A 10 -21.87 -35.89 -32.93
C ILE A 10 -21.63 -35.09 -31.63
N ALA A 11 -22.20 -35.55 -30.50
CA ALA A 11 -22.03 -34.90 -29.21
C ALA A 11 -20.60 -35.09 -28.66
N TYR A 12 -20.22 -34.19 -27.77
CA TYR A 12 -18.94 -34.17 -27.08
C TYR A 12 -19.15 -34.49 -25.61
N ASN A 13 -18.24 -35.27 -25.02
CA ASN A 13 -18.20 -35.41 -23.57
C ASN A 13 -17.55 -34.18 -22.92
N ARG A 14 -17.53 -34.14 -21.57
CA ARG A 14 -16.88 -33.06 -20.79
C ARG A 14 -15.40 -32.83 -21.16
N LEU A 15 -14.70 -33.88 -21.56
CA LEU A 15 -13.29 -33.82 -21.99
C LEU A 15 -13.13 -33.30 -23.42
N LYS A 16 -14.20 -32.76 -24.03
CA LYS A 16 -14.26 -32.32 -25.42
C LYS A 16 -13.86 -33.43 -26.39
N LYS A 17 -14.10 -34.70 -26.03
CA LYS A 17 -13.92 -35.85 -26.92
C LYS A 17 -15.26 -36.24 -27.55
N PRO A 18 -15.28 -36.66 -28.82
CA PRO A 18 -16.49 -37.16 -29.47
C PRO A 18 -17.10 -38.35 -28.72
N CYS A 19 -18.43 -38.45 -28.75
CA CYS A 19 -19.15 -39.57 -28.15
C CYS A 19 -18.80 -40.90 -28.86
N PRO A 20 -18.47 -41.97 -28.11
CA PRO A 20 -18.10 -43.25 -28.71
C PRO A 20 -19.32 -44.02 -29.28
N ASN A 21 -20.53 -43.67 -28.83
CA ASN A 21 -21.76 -44.38 -29.16
C ASN A 21 -22.24 -44.05 -30.57
N ASP A 22 -22.92 -45.01 -31.19
CA ASP A 22 -23.58 -44.83 -32.47
C ASP A 22 -24.83 -43.95 -32.28
N ARG A 23 -25.17 -43.17 -33.30
CA ARG A 23 -26.37 -42.33 -33.25
C ARG A 23 -27.62 -43.16 -33.56
N GLU A 24 -28.78 -42.69 -33.10
CA GLU A 24 -30.07 -43.30 -33.46
C GLU A 24 -30.38 -43.09 -34.96
N PRO A 25 -31.16 -43.98 -35.61
CA PRO A 25 -31.42 -43.93 -37.06
C PRO A 25 -31.87 -42.57 -37.60
N ASP A 26 -32.67 -41.83 -36.82
CA ASP A 26 -33.24 -40.53 -37.19
C ASP A 26 -32.69 -39.35 -36.35
N SER A 27 -31.61 -39.57 -35.59
CA SER A 27 -31.00 -38.52 -34.77
C SER A 27 -29.53 -38.27 -35.15
N LYS A 28 -29.06 -37.07 -34.81
CA LYS A 28 -27.64 -36.72 -34.80
C LYS A 28 -26.92 -37.27 -33.55
N TRP A 29 -27.68 -37.70 -32.55
CA TRP A 29 -27.21 -38.09 -31.23
C TRP A 29 -27.57 -39.55 -30.91
N CYS A 30 -26.87 -40.16 -29.96
CA CYS A 30 -27.29 -41.43 -29.35
C CYS A 30 -28.43 -41.20 -28.36
N SER A 31 -29.19 -42.25 -28.00
CA SER A 31 -30.35 -42.14 -27.08
C SER A 31 -30.08 -41.29 -25.81
N LEU A 32 -28.94 -41.50 -25.16
CA LEU A 32 -28.53 -40.71 -23.99
C LEU A 32 -28.36 -39.21 -24.32
N HIS A 33 -27.67 -38.89 -25.42
CA HIS A 33 -27.41 -37.51 -25.79
C HIS A 33 -28.64 -36.81 -26.36
N GLU A 34 -29.60 -37.54 -26.93
CA GLU A 34 -30.94 -37.01 -27.27
C GLU A 34 -31.67 -36.50 -26.02
N GLU A 35 -31.69 -37.33 -24.97
CA GLU A 35 -32.34 -36.97 -23.70
C GLU A 35 -31.63 -35.77 -23.03
N LEU A 36 -30.30 -35.81 -22.95
CA LEU A 36 -29.49 -34.71 -22.39
C LEU A 36 -29.65 -33.42 -23.19
N GLN A 37 -29.73 -33.50 -24.52
CA GLN A 37 -29.95 -32.34 -25.38
C GLN A 37 -31.29 -31.69 -25.06
N GLY A 38 -32.36 -32.49 -24.96
CA GLY A 38 -33.68 -32.01 -24.54
C GLY A 38 -33.68 -31.40 -23.13
N LYS A 39 -32.98 -32.02 -22.16
CA LYS A 39 -32.85 -31.52 -20.78
C LYS A 39 -32.15 -30.16 -20.75
N PHE A 40 -30.97 -30.03 -21.35
CA PHE A 40 -30.20 -28.79 -21.35
C PHE A 40 -30.85 -27.69 -22.20
N LEU A 41 -31.54 -28.05 -23.29
CA LEU A 41 -32.37 -27.14 -24.08
C LEU A 41 -33.48 -26.51 -23.24
N ARG A 42 -34.22 -27.33 -22.49
CA ARG A 42 -35.27 -26.84 -21.58
C ARG A 42 -34.70 -25.95 -20.49
N MET A 43 -33.57 -26.34 -19.90
CA MET A 43 -32.93 -25.61 -18.81
C MET A 43 -32.45 -24.22 -19.25
N TYR A 44 -31.75 -24.09 -20.39
CA TYR A 44 -31.30 -22.78 -20.84
C TYR A 44 -32.48 -21.89 -21.29
N LYS A 45 -33.52 -22.45 -21.91
CA LYS A 45 -34.74 -21.71 -22.28
C LYS A 45 -35.48 -21.23 -21.03
N HIS A 46 -35.51 -22.04 -19.98
CA HIS A 46 -36.10 -21.66 -18.70
C HIS A 46 -35.38 -20.45 -18.10
N HIS A 47 -34.04 -20.50 -17.96
CA HIS A 47 -33.28 -19.36 -17.43
C HIS A 47 -33.39 -18.10 -18.29
N SER A 48 -33.46 -18.23 -19.61
CA SER A 48 -33.69 -17.09 -20.51
C SER A 48 -35.05 -16.43 -20.21
N ARG A 49 -36.12 -17.22 -20.06
CA ARG A 49 -37.45 -16.71 -19.70
C ARG A 49 -37.50 -16.11 -18.29
N GLU A 50 -36.78 -16.68 -17.34
CA GLU A 50 -36.67 -16.11 -15.99
C GLU A 50 -36.00 -14.74 -16.00
N LEU A 51 -34.92 -14.58 -16.78
CA LEU A 51 -34.24 -13.30 -16.97
C LEU A 51 -35.19 -12.26 -17.58
N ASP A 52 -35.89 -12.63 -18.65
CA ASP A 52 -36.87 -11.80 -19.36
C ASP A 52 -37.99 -11.36 -18.42
N LYS A 53 -38.63 -12.32 -17.76
CA LYS A 53 -39.69 -12.08 -16.79
C LYS A 53 -39.23 -11.14 -15.66
N PHE A 54 -38.09 -11.42 -15.04
CA PHE A 54 -37.60 -10.63 -13.91
C PHE A 54 -37.37 -9.17 -14.29
N SER A 55 -36.79 -8.91 -15.46
CA SER A 55 -36.45 -7.53 -15.86
C SER A 55 -37.69 -6.70 -16.26
N ILE A 56 -38.78 -7.36 -16.65
CA ILE A 56 -40.07 -6.71 -16.91
C ILE A 56 -40.80 -6.42 -15.60
N GLU A 57 -40.79 -7.38 -14.67
CA GLU A 57 -41.47 -7.26 -13.38
C GLU A 57 -40.77 -6.30 -12.41
N ASN A 58 -39.47 -6.02 -12.63
CA ASN A 58 -38.65 -5.20 -11.72
C ASN A 58 -37.96 -4.05 -12.48
N PRO A 59 -38.72 -3.08 -13.01
CA PRO A 59 -38.14 -1.92 -13.67
C PRO A 59 -37.37 -1.04 -12.67
N TYR A 60 -36.36 -0.32 -13.17
CA TYR A 60 -35.61 0.63 -12.34
C TYR A 60 -36.48 1.87 -12.04
N PRO A 61 -36.82 2.15 -10.76
CA PRO A 61 -37.63 3.30 -10.41
C PRO A 61 -36.96 4.61 -10.87
N LEU A 62 -37.74 5.57 -11.37
CA LEU A 62 -37.27 6.86 -11.94
C LEU A 62 -36.46 6.77 -13.25
N HIS A 63 -36.22 5.58 -13.81
CA HIS A 63 -35.57 5.44 -15.11
C HIS A 63 -36.57 5.43 -16.28
N GLN A 64 -37.80 4.98 -16.06
CA GLN A 64 -38.79 4.70 -17.11
C GLN A 64 -40.03 5.61 -17.07
N GLU A 65 -39.87 6.88 -17.41
CA GLU A 65 -41.03 7.71 -17.79
C GLU A 65 -41.37 7.62 -19.30
N CYS A 66 -40.60 6.88 -20.14
CA CYS A 66 -40.70 7.04 -21.61
C CYS A 66 -41.23 5.84 -22.43
N SER A 67 -41.33 4.61 -21.89
CA SER A 67 -41.70 3.44 -22.73
C SER A 67 -43.21 3.19 -22.86
N SER A 68 -44.04 3.75 -21.98
CA SER A 68 -45.50 3.53 -22.01
C SER A 68 -46.20 4.24 -23.19
N ALA A 69 -45.59 5.29 -23.74
CA ALA A 69 -46.20 6.11 -24.79
C ALA A 69 -45.95 5.60 -26.23
N VAL A 70 -44.90 4.79 -26.45
CA VAL A 70 -44.49 4.41 -27.82
C VAL A 70 -45.06 3.06 -28.26
N HIS A 71 -45.42 2.16 -27.33
CA HIS A 71 -45.95 0.83 -27.70
C HIS A 71 -47.46 0.72 -27.83
N GLN A 72 -48.25 1.72 -27.40
CA GLN A 72 -49.71 1.66 -27.54
C GLN A 72 -50.24 2.25 -28.85
N SER A 73 -49.45 3.00 -29.63
CA SER A 73 -49.97 3.73 -30.80
C SER A 73 -49.73 3.06 -32.17
N ASN A 74 -48.96 1.97 -32.26
CA ASN A 74 -48.58 1.35 -33.55
C ASN A 74 -48.60 -0.20 -33.58
N MET A 75 -49.50 -0.85 -32.83
CA MET A 75 -49.68 -2.31 -32.96
C MET A 75 -50.71 -2.64 -34.06
N PRO A 76 -50.37 -3.44 -35.09
CA PRO A 76 -51.33 -3.89 -36.09
C PRO A 76 -52.38 -4.82 -35.43
N PRO A 77 -53.68 -4.70 -35.77
CA PRO A 77 -54.78 -5.29 -34.99
C PRO A 77 -54.94 -6.82 -35.09
N ASN A 78 -54.01 -7.57 -35.68
CA ASN A 78 -54.22 -8.98 -36.05
C ASN A 78 -53.11 -9.97 -35.63
N LEU A 79 -52.28 -9.65 -34.63
CA LEU A 79 -51.32 -10.61 -34.10
C LEU A 79 -51.95 -11.47 -33.01
N THR A 80 -51.81 -12.79 -33.12
CA THR A 80 -52.27 -13.73 -32.10
C THR A 80 -51.45 -13.56 -30.80
N PRO A 81 -52.01 -13.84 -29.60
CA PRO A 81 -51.29 -13.67 -28.33
C PRO A 81 -49.96 -14.45 -28.22
N ASP A 82 -49.80 -15.51 -29.02
CA ASP A 82 -48.57 -16.32 -29.08
C ASP A 82 -47.51 -15.76 -30.07
N GLU A 83 -47.88 -14.84 -30.97
CA GLU A 83 -46.98 -14.18 -31.94
C GLU A 83 -46.48 -12.80 -31.49
N ILE A 84 -46.92 -12.32 -30.32
CA ILE A 84 -46.29 -11.18 -29.66
C ILE A 84 -44.90 -11.65 -29.22
N LEU A 85 -43.91 -11.38 -30.08
CA LEU A 85 -42.47 -11.52 -29.82
C LEU A 85 -42.23 -11.27 -28.34
N GLN A 86 -41.81 -12.32 -27.62
CA GLN A 86 -41.45 -12.20 -26.21
C GLN A 86 -40.55 -10.97 -26.09
N PRO A 87 -40.90 -9.97 -25.27
CA PRO A 87 -40.15 -8.72 -25.19
C PRO A 87 -38.70 -9.03 -24.87
N ILE A 88 -37.85 -8.97 -25.89
CA ILE A 88 -36.41 -9.19 -25.75
C ILE A 88 -35.92 -8.01 -24.95
N ILE A 89 -35.39 -8.26 -23.75
CA ILE A 89 -34.81 -7.18 -22.94
C ILE A 89 -33.68 -6.54 -23.74
N THR A 90 -33.86 -5.28 -24.08
CA THR A 90 -32.83 -4.47 -24.71
C THR A 90 -31.95 -3.82 -23.63
N ASN A 91 -30.71 -3.49 -23.98
CA ASN A 91 -29.81 -2.75 -23.09
C ASN A 91 -30.38 -1.38 -22.69
N SER A 92 -31.37 -0.85 -23.43
CA SER A 92 -32.07 0.40 -23.09
C SER A 92 -32.96 0.30 -21.85
N MET A 93 -33.21 -0.91 -21.32
CA MET A 93 -33.93 -1.10 -20.05
C MET A 93 -33.00 -0.99 -18.83
N ILE A 94 -31.68 -0.96 -19.04
CA ILE A 94 -30.67 -0.87 -17.98
C ILE A 94 -30.18 0.59 -17.92
N PRO A 95 -30.27 1.25 -16.75
CA PRO A 95 -29.74 2.60 -16.58
C PRO A 95 -28.26 2.69 -16.92
N ARG A 96 -27.86 3.85 -17.43
CA ARG A 96 -26.45 4.16 -17.65
C ARG A 96 -25.87 4.91 -16.46
N ASP A 97 -24.55 5.02 -16.43
CA ASP A 97 -23.82 5.72 -15.36
C ASP A 97 -24.26 7.19 -15.23
N GLU A 98 -24.69 7.85 -16.32
CA GLU A 98 -25.21 9.21 -16.25
C GLU A 98 -26.56 9.30 -15.52
N ASP A 99 -27.35 8.23 -15.55
CA ASP A 99 -28.65 8.19 -14.87
C ASP A 99 -28.45 8.00 -13.36
N VAL A 100 -27.47 7.21 -12.95
CA VAL A 100 -27.08 7.05 -11.54
C VAL A 100 -26.69 8.39 -10.91
N LYS A 101 -25.97 9.25 -11.66
CA LYS A 101 -25.53 10.57 -11.17
C LYS A 101 -26.70 11.48 -10.78
N LYS A 102 -27.87 11.32 -11.40
CA LYS A 102 -29.10 12.11 -11.17
C LYS A 102 -29.86 11.71 -9.91
N ILE A 103 -29.50 10.59 -9.27
CA ILE A 103 -30.23 10.06 -8.13
C ILE A 103 -29.44 10.32 -6.85
N ASP A 104 -30.00 11.13 -5.96
CA ASP A 104 -29.41 11.41 -4.63
C ASP A 104 -30.05 10.60 -3.51
N ASP A 105 -31.15 9.88 -3.79
CA ASP A 105 -31.82 9.02 -2.83
C ASP A 105 -31.08 7.67 -2.67
N VAL A 106 -30.53 7.46 -1.47
CA VAL A 106 -29.79 6.25 -1.08
C VAL A 106 -30.68 4.99 -1.15
N GLY A 107 -31.96 5.10 -0.81
CA GLY A 107 -32.91 3.99 -0.89
C GLY A 107 -33.15 3.54 -2.33
N ILE A 108 -33.36 4.49 -3.24
CA ILE A 108 -33.55 4.22 -4.67
C ILE A 108 -32.31 3.57 -5.27
N LEU A 109 -31.11 4.10 -4.99
CA LEU A 109 -29.85 3.52 -5.45
C LEU A 109 -29.65 2.08 -4.94
N ARG A 110 -30.03 1.77 -3.69
CA ARG A 110 -29.99 0.40 -3.17
C ARG A 110 -30.94 -0.55 -3.91
N VAL A 111 -32.15 -0.08 -4.23
CA VAL A 111 -33.10 -0.86 -5.05
C VAL A 111 -32.53 -1.10 -6.45
N TRP A 112 -31.97 -0.07 -7.09
CA TRP A 112 -31.30 -0.20 -8.38
C TRP A 112 -30.19 -1.25 -8.33
N HIS A 113 -29.32 -1.19 -7.31
CA HIS A 113 -28.26 -2.17 -7.14
C HIS A 113 -28.82 -3.60 -6.97
N GLN A 114 -29.89 -3.78 -6.20
CA GLN A 114 -30.49 -5.10 -5.98
C GLN A 114 -31.07 -5.68 -7.29
N ILE A 115 -31.75 -4.85 -8.09
CA ILE A 115 -32.27 -5.22 -9.41
C ILE A 115 -31.09 -5.61 -10.32
N ALA A 116 -30.07 -4.77 -10.44
CA ALA A 116 -28.90 -5.01 -11.29
C ALA A 116 -28.20 -6.32 -10.93
N ARG A 117 -27.95 -6.57 -9.63
CA ARG A 117 -27.33 -7.80 -9.13
C ARG A 117 -28.15 -9.03 -9.46
N ARG A 118 -29.48 -8.97 -9.30
CA ARG A 118 -30.35 -10.11 -9.59
C ARG A 118 -30.43 -10.41 -11.08
N THR A 119 -30.53 -9.37 -11.91
CA THR A 119 -30.50 -9.49 -13.37
C THR A 119 -29.17 -10.07 -13.85
N TRP A 120 -28.04 -9.61 -13.29
CA TRP A 120 -26.71 -10.15 -13.62
C TRP A 120 -26.61 -11.65 -13.28
N ALA A 121 -27.12 -12.06 -12.11
CA ALA A 121 -27.10 -13.47 -11.71
C ALA A 121 -27.93 -14.37 -12.64
N LEU A 122 -29.10 -13.89 -13.08
CA LEU A 122 -29.95 -14.60 -14.04
C LEU A 122 -29.29 -14.65 -15.43
N ALA A 123 -28.66 -13.55 -15.88
CA ALA A 123 -27.89 -13.51 -17.12
C ALA A 123 -26.71 -14.51 -17.08
N ASN A 124 -25.97 -14.55 -15.98
CA ASN A 124 -24.86 -15.49 -15.80
C ASN A 124 -25.30 -16.95 -15.87
N ARG A 125 -26.40 -17.32 -15.18
CA ARG A 125 -26.99 -18.66 -15.27
C ARG A 125 -27.39 -19.00 -16.70
N THR A 126 -27.95 -18.03 -17.42
CA THR A 126 -28.35 -18.21 -18.81
C THR A 126 -27.14 -18.46 -19.70
N VAL A 127 -26.07 -17.66 -19.57
CA VAL A 127 -24.82 -17.84 -20.32
C VAL A 127 -24.23 -19.23 -20.06
N ILE A 128 -24.05 -19.61 -18.78
CA ILE A 128 -23.47 -20.91 -18.41
C ILE A 128 -24.30 -22.06 -18.97
N ALA A 129 -25.63 -22.04 -18.79
CA ALA A 129 -26.50 -23.11 -19.31
C ALA A 129 -26.45 -23.20 -20.84
N ARG A 130 -26.37 -22.04 -21.52
CA ARG A 130 -26.26 -21.95 -22.97
C ARG A 130 -24.92 -22.46 -23.49
N GLU A 131 -23.81 -22.01 -22.92
CA GLU A 131 -22.47 -22.48 -23.27
C GLU A 131 -22.30 -23.97 -23.01
N HIS A 132 -22.83 -24.48 -21.90
CA HIS A 132 -22.81 -25.91 -21.60
C HIS A 132 -23.56 -26.72 -22.66
N HIS A 133 -24.80 -26.33 -22.99
CA HIS A 133 -25.55 -26.98 -24.06
C HIS A 133 -24.80 -26.95 -25.41
N HIS A 134 -24.22 -25.81 -25.79
CA HIS A 134 -23.64 -25.68 -27.14
C HIS A 134 -22.24 -26.25 -27.29
N SER A 135 -21.43 -26.21 -26.23
CA SER A 135 -20.13 -26.90 -26.22
C SER A 135 -20.33 -28.42 -26.33
N GLN A 136 -21.36 -28.97 -25.68
CA GLN A 136 -21.65 -30.40 -25.71
C GLN A 136 -22.25 -30.88 -27.03
N PHE A 137 -23.18 -30.14 -27.64
CA PHE A 137 -23.92 -30.65 -28.81
C PHE A 137 -23.50 -30.04 -30.15
N TYR A 138 -22.75 -28.94 -30.16
CA TYR A 138 -22.56 -28.11 -31.37
C TYR A 138 -21.15 -27.54 -31.57
N GLN A 139 -20.09 -28.07 -30.93
CA GLN A 139 -18.69 -27.61 -31.16
C GLN A 139 -18.52 -26.08 -31.04
N ASN A 140 -19.08 -25.48 -29.99
CA ASN A 140 -19.14 -24.02 -29.76
C ASN A 140 -20.24 -23.26 -30.55
N GLY A 141 -21.23 -23.97 -31.09
CA GLY A 141 -22.47 -23.40 -31.62
C GLY A 141 -22.38 -22.88 -33.07
N ASP A 142 -23.52 -22.46 -33.60
CA ASP A 142 -23.62 -21.67 -34.83
C ASP A 142 -23.36 -20.17 -34.55
N ASP A 143 -23.26 -19.36 -35.61
CA ASP A 143 -23.02 -17.92 -35.47
C ASP A 143 -24.11 -17.21 -34.64
N GLY A 144 -25.36 -17.65 -34.76
CA GLY A 144 -26.48 -17.12 -33.98
C GLY A 144 -26.30 -17.35 -32.48
N HIS A 145 -25.83 -18.53 -32.08
CA HIS A 145 -25.54 -18.81 -30.68
C HIS A 145 -24.40 -17.96 -30.13
N ARG A 146 -23.28 -17.88 -30.87
CA ARG A 146 -22.13 -17.05 -30.48
C ARG A 146 -22.54 -15.60 -30.33
N HIS A 147 -23.32 -15.09 -31.27
CA HIS A 147 -23.84 -13.73 -31.23
C HIS A 147 -24.73 -13.49 -30.02
N PHE A 148 -25.66 -14.41 -29.70
CA PHE A 148 -26.53 -14.25 -28.53
C PHE A 148 -25.77 -14.32 -27.21
N ASN A 149 -24.79 -15.22 -27.06
CA ASN A 149 -23.96 -15.26 -25.86
C ASN A 149 -23.11 -14.00 -25.75
N ALA A 150 -22.61 -13.44 -26.86
CA ALA A 150 -21.91 -12.16 -26.85
C ALA A 150 -22.83 -11.02 -26.37
N ILE A 151 -24.10 -11.00 -26.77
CA ILE A 151 -25.10 -10.05 -26.26
C ILE A 151 -25.29 -10.21 -24.74
N LEU A 152 -25.45 -11.45 -24.25
CA LEU A 152 -25.61 -11.70 -22.82
C LEU A 152 -24.37 -11.30 -22.02
N LYS A 153 -23.16 -11.62 -22.51
CA LYS A 153 -21.90 -11.21 -21.87
C LYS A 153 -21.77 -9.69 -21.83
N HIS A 154 -22.05 -9.02 -22.95
CA HIS A 154 -22.09 -7.57 -22.98
C HIS A 154 -23.10 -7.00 -21.97
N LYS A 155 -24.28 -7.63 -21.82
CA LYS A 155 -25.26 -7.24 -20.81
C LYS A 155 -24.75 -7.45 -19.37
N GLN A 156 -23.99 -8.52 -19.12
CA GLN A 156 -23.33 -8.73 -17.82
C GLN A 156 -22.32 -7.61 -17.55
N ASP A 157 -21.51 -7.23 -18.53
CA ASP A 157 -20.53 -6.14 -18.40
C ASP A 157 -21.22 -4.80 -18.09
N VAL A 158 -22.33 -4.49 -18.79
CA VAL A 158 -23.14 -3.29 -18.52
C VAL A 158 -23.70 -3.30 -17.10
N LEU A 159 -24.18 -4.45 -16.61
CA LEU A 159 -24.68 -4.57 -15.23
C LEU A 159 -23.57 -4.47 -14.17
N GLU A 160 -22.37 -4.99 -14.45
CA GLU A 160 -21.19 -4.81 -13.58
C GLU A 160 -20.78 -3.34 -13.51
N SER A 161 -20.79 -2.64 -14.64
CA SER A 161 -20.53 -1.18 -14.70
C SER A 161 -21.57 -0.41 -13.90
N LEU A 162 -22.87 -0.70 -14.10
CA LEU A 162 -23.95 -0.04 -13.38
C LEU A 162 -23.85 -0.26 -11.86
N MET A 163 -23.59 -1.49 -11.40
CA MET A 163 -23.41 -1.77 -9.97
C MET A 163 -22.23 -0.98 -9.40
N SER A 164 -21.11 -0.91 -10.13
CA SER A 164 -19.93 -0.13 -9.73
C SER A 164 -20.23 1.37 -9.62
N ALA A 165 -20.95 1.94 -10.61
CA ALA A 165 -21.36 3.34 -10.60
C ALA A 165 -22.32 3.65 -9.42
N ILE A 166 -23.24 2.73 -9.11
CA ILE A 166 -24.14 2.85 -7.96
C ILE A 166 -23.35 2.80 -6.65
N ASP A 167 -22.43 1.86 -6.49
CA ASP A 167 -21.57 1.75 -5.30
C ASP A 167 -20.73 3.02 -5.11
N GLU A 168 -20.16 3.58 -6.17
CA GLU A 168 -19.44 4.86 -6.10
C GLU A 168 -20.33 6.04 -5.67
N LYS A 169 -21.55 6.12 -6.18
CA LYS A 169 -22.51 7.18 -5.81
C LYS A 169 -22.95 7.02 -4.36
N LEU A 170 -23.30 5.80 -3.93
CA LEU A 170 -23.64 5.49 -2.54
C LEU A 170 -22.48 5.78 -1.59
N TYR A 171 -21.26 5.43 -1.98
CA TYR A 171 -20.05 5.73 -1.24
C TYR A 171 -19.88 7.24 -1.04
N LYS A 172 -19.96 8.03 -2.13
CA LYS A 172 -19.91 9.50 -2.07
C LYS A 172 -20.97 10.04 -1.13
N LEU A 173 -22.26 9.74 -1.36
CA LEU A 173 -23.37 10.22 -0.52
C LEU A 173 -23.18 9.89 0.97
N THR A 174 -22.73 8.66 1.27
CA THR A 174 -22.48 8.24 2.65
C THR A 174 -21.34 9.06 3.27
N LEU A 175 -20.22 9.24 2.56
CA LEU A 175 -19.11 10.08 3.02
C LEU A 175 -19.52 11.54 3.22
N GLU A 176 -20.45 12.07 2.41
CA GLU A 176 -20.97 13.42 2.61
C GLU A 176 -21.81 13.52 3.88
N SER A 177 -22.73 12.56 4.09
CA SER A 177 -23.55 12.51 5.30
C SER A 177 -22.73 12.37 6.58
N GLU A 178 -21.64 11.59 6.53
CA GLU A 178 -20.74 11.36 7.67
C GLU A 178 -19.57 12.38 7.71
N LYS A 179 -19.60 13.41 6.85
CA LYS A 179 -18.58 14.46 6.73
C LYS A 179 -17.14 13.90 6.55
N ALA A 180 -17.02 12.73 5.93
CA ALA A 180 -15.79 11.98 5.72
C ALA A 180 -15.25 12.08 4.27
N ARG A 181 -15.54 13.19 3.57
CA ARG A 181 -15.06 13.48 2.19
C ARG A 181 -13.54 13.35 1.99
N TRP A 182 -12.76 13.34 3.06
CA TRP A 182 -11.31 13.14 3.02
C TRP A 182 -10.87 11.75 2.55
N LEU A 183 -11.78 10.77 2.52
CA LEU A 183 -11.56 9.47 1.92
C LEU A 183 -11.67 9.47 0.39
N LEU A 184 -12.27 10.52 -0.19
CA LEU A 184 -12.28 10.69 -1.63
C LEU A 184 -10.87 11.10 -2.09
N PRO A 185 -10.39 10.58 -3.23
CA PRO A 185 -9.17 11.09 -3.84
C PRO A 185 -9.26 12.61 -3.93
N GLN A 186 -8.29 13.32 -3.36
CA GLN A 186 -8.16 14.74 -3.61
C GLN A 186 -7.86 14.85 -5.10
N LEU A 187 -8.81 15.37 -5.87
CA LEU A 187 -8.45 15.97 -7.16
C LEU A 187 -7.35 16.95 -6.78
N LEU A 188 -6.15 16.75 -7.31
CA LEU A 188 -5.10 17.76 -7.27
C LEU A 188 -5.72 18.95 -8.00
N GLU A 189 -6.40 19.82 -7.26
CA GLU A 189 -6.76 21.14 -7.75
C GLU A 189 -5.40 21.74 -8.10
N GLU A 190 -5.15 21.86 -9.40
CA GLU A 190 -4.05 22.61 -9.96
C GLU A 190 -4.25 24.07 -9.54
N ASP A 191 -4.01 24.39 -8.27
CA ASP A 191 -3.79 25.74 -7.80
C ASP A 191 -2.40 26.17 -8.29
N CYS A 192 -2.29 26.26 -9.62
CA CYS A 192 -1.26 26.96 -10.37
C CYS A 192 -1.90 28.25 -10.91
N ALA A 193 -2.01 29.26 -10.06
CA ALA A 193 -2.06 30.65 -10.50
C ALA A 193 -1.35 31.53 -9.47
N ASP A 194 -0.34 32.24 -9.95
CA ASP A 194 0.40 33.34 -9.34
C ASP A 194 1.60 32.99 -8.45
N SER A 195 2.70 32.59 -9.09
CA SER A 195 3.99 33.28 -8.98
C SER A 195 4.93 32.82 -10.09
N ALA A 196 5.07 33.66 -11.12
CA ALA A 196 6.00 33.49 -12.21
C ALA A 196 7.45 33.55 -11.72
N SER A 197 8.22 32.50 -12.00
CA SER A 197 9.63 32.62 -12.37
C SER A 197 10.03 31.41 -13.17
N ASP A 198 10.21 31.64 -14.47
CA ASP A 198 10.96 30.78 -15.38
C ASP A 198 12.30 30.36 -14.76
N ASP A 199 12.52 29.06 -14.57
CA ASP A 199 13.73 28.42 -15.10
C ASP A 199 13.63 26.89 -15.12
N SER A 200 13.54 26.39 -16.35
CA SER A 200 14.19 25.20 -16.92
C SER A 200 14.45 23.93 -16.08
N SER A 201 13.99 22.83 -16.69
CA SER A 201 14.52 21.46 -16.71
C SER A 201 14.21 20.53 -15.54
N SER A 202 13.18 19.70 -15.74
CA SER A 202 13.14 18.35 -15.17
C SER A 202 12.35 17.43 -16.09
N ASP A 203 13.06 16.51 -16.73
CA ASP A 203 12.51 15.27 -17.28
C ASP A 203 11.77 14.53 -16.16
N GLY A 204 10.43 14.53 -16.21
CA GLY A 204 9.60 13.61 -15.46
C GLY A 204 9.46 12.30 -16.25
N PRO A 205 9.48 11.12 -15.61
CA PRO A 205 9.23 9.88 -16.31
C PRO A 205 7.78 9.87 -16.78
N VAL A 206 7.60 9.88 -18.11
CA VAL A 206 6.32 9.55 -18.76
C VAL A 206 5.98 8.11 -18.38
N PHE A 207 4.90 7.94 -17.61
CA PHE A 207 4.29 6.64 -17.41
C PHE A 207 3.61 6.25 -18.72
N THR A 208 4.30 5.44 -19.53
CA THR A 208 3.68 4.70 -20.62
C THR A 208 2.93 3.52 -20.03
N ASP A 209 1.64 3.43 -20.32
CA ASP A 209 0.82 2.23 -20.13
C ASP A 209 1.50 1.06 -20.82
N ILE A 210 1.95 0.08 -20.03
CA ILE A 210 2.47 -1.19 -20.54
C ILE A 210 1.27 -2.14 -20.62
N GLU A 211 0.87 -2.43 -21.85
CA GLU A 211 -0.09 -3.48 -22.20
C GLU A 211 0.40 -4.81 -21.62
N CYS A 212 -0.44 -5.41 -20.77
CA CYS A 212 -0.18 -6.67 -20.13
C CYS A 212 -0.56 -7.80 -21.10
N GLU A 213 0.41 -8.33 -21.85
CA GLU A 213 0.22 -9.57 -22.60
C GLU A 213 0.22 -10.78 -21.65
N ASP A 214 -0.76 -11.66 -21.87
CA ASP A 214 -1.06 -12.86 -21.10
C ASP A 214 0.06 -13.91 -21.18
N GLU A 215 0.74 -14.19 -20.06
CA GLU A 215 1.49 -15.43 -19.88
C GLU A 215 0.56 -16.55 -19.39
N ILE A 216 0.01 -17.32 -20.33
CA ILE A 216 -0.55 -18.65 -20.07
C ILE A 216 0.46 -19.70 -20.55
N GLN A 217 1.43 -20.05 -19.70
CA GLN A 217 2.19 -21.30 -19.73
C GLN A 217 2.66 -21.57 -18.30
N SER A 218 2.68 -22.76 -17.70
CA SER A 218 2.22 -24.10 -18.00
C SER A 218 2.40 -24.86 -16.69
N ILE A 219 1.35 -25.38 -16.07
CA ILE A 219 1.45 -26.30 -14.91
C ILE A 219 1.08 -27.71 -15.37
N GLU A 220 2.13 -28.49 -15.53
CA GLU A 220 2.32 -29.90 -15.18
C GLU A 220 1.24 -30.94 -15.50
N SER A 221 1.63 -31.84 -16.41
CA SER A 221 1.12 -33.18 -16.62
C SER A 221 1.29 -34.06 -15.37
N LEU A 222 0.20 -34.38 -14.70
CA LEU A 222 0.11 -35.47 -13.72
C LEU A 222 -0.44 -36.73 -14.41
N SER A 223 0.33 -37.81 -14.34
CA SER A 223 -0.01 -39.15 -14.82
C SER A 223 -1.04 -39.79 -13.90
N ILE A 224 -2.20 -40.21 -14.45
CA ILE A 224 -3.23 -40.97 -13.73
C ILE A 224 -3.18 -42.44 -14.18
N PRO A 225 -3.27 -43.44 -13.27
CA PRO A 225 -3.29 -44.85 -13.65
C PRO A 225 -4.58 -45.23 -14.38
N LEU A 226 -4.46 -46.09 -15.40
CA LEU A 226 -5.62 -46.67 -16.07
C LEU A 226 -6.38 -47.59 -15.10
N SER A 227 -7.64 -47.24 -14.83
CA SER A 227 -8.66 -48.15 -14.33
C SER A 227 -9.97 -47.85 -15.06
N SER A 228 -10.69 -48.90 -15.40
CA SER A 228 -11.83 -48.95 -16.34
C SER A 228 -12.93 -47.91 -16.07
N PRO A 229 -13.59 -47.36 -17.13
CA PRO A 229 -14.54 -46.27 -16.97
C PRO A 229 -15.94 -46.79 -16.62
N SER A 230 -16.34 -46.68 -15.37
CA SER A 230 -17.75 -46.48 -15.03
C SER A 230 -18.07 -45.02 -15.34
N LEU A 231 -18.87 -44.79 -16.39
CA LEU A 231 -19.36 -43.47 -16.82
C LEU A 231 -20.40 -42.96 -15.81
N GLU A 232 -19.94 -42.51 -14.64
CA GLU A 232 -20.75 -41.68 -13.75
C GLU A 232 -20.71 -40.23 -14.27
N PHE A 233 -21.86 -39.76 -14.74
CA PHE A 233 -22.04 -38.42 -15.28
C PHE A 233 -22.22 -37.44 -14.12
N GLU A 234 -21.16 -36.73 -13.74
CA GLU A 234 -21.28 -35.59 -12.82
C GLU A 234 -22.10 -34.47 -13.48
N GLU A 235 -22.93 -33.77 -12.69
CA GLU A 235 -23.86 -32.72 -13.13
C GLU A 235 -23.19 -31.32 -13.18
N VAL A 236 -23.86 -30.34 -13.80
CA VAL A 236 -23.46 -28.91 -13.93
C VAL A 236 -23.07 -28.26 -12.59
N ASP A 237 -23.45 -28.88 -11.47
CA ASP A 237 -23.03 -28.55 -10.12
C ASP A 237 -21.50 -28.42 -9.93
N ASP A 238 -20.69 -29.09 -10.76
CA ASP A 238 -19.25 -29.15 -10.57
C ASP A 238 -18.53 -27.78 -10.78
N PHE A 239 -18.96 -26.94 -11.74
CA PHE A 239 -18.33 -25.62 -11.94
C PHE A 239 -18.71 -24.61 -10.85
N GLN A 240 -19.97 -24.57 -10.45
CA GLN A 240 -20.41 -23.71 -9.34
C GLN A 240 -19.75 -24.16 -8.04
N LYS A 241 -19.63 -25.47 -7.82
CA LYS A 241 -18.88 -26.05 -6.70
C LYS A 241 -17.42 -25.59 -6.71
N GLN A 242 -16.73 -25.59 -7.86
CA GLN A 242 -15.37 -25.07 -7.96
C GLN A 242 -15.25 -23.57 -7.61
N ILE A 243 -16.21 -22.74 -8.04
CA ILE A 243 -16.26 -21.32 -7.65
C ILE A 243 -16.49 -21.17 -6.15
N ASP A 244 -17.42 -21.94 -5.58
CA ASP A 244 -17.75 -21.93 -4.17
C ASP A 244 -16.58 -22.45 -3.32
N ASP A 245 -15.86 -23.47 -3.78
CA ASP A 245 -14.63 -23.98 -3.18
C ASP A 245 -13.53 -22.92 -3.17
N ARG A 246 -13.32 -22.22 -4.28
CA ARG A 246 -12.38 -21.09 -4.35
C ARG A 246 -12.78 -19.96 -3.42
N SER A 247 -14.08 -19.63 -3.37
CA SER A 247 -14.60 -18.62 -2.45
C SER A 247 -14.37 -19.01 -1.00
N ARG A 248 -14.70 -20.25 -0.62
CA ARG A 248 -14.44 -20.81 0.72
C ARG A 248 -12.95 -20.77 1.06
N ALA A 249 -12.07 -21.11 0.13
CA ALA A 249 -10.63 -21.05 0.34
C ALA A 249 -10.14 -19.63 0.64
N VAL A 250 -10.59 -18.62 -0.12
CA VAL A 250 -10.21 -17.22 0.12
C VAL A 250 -10.82 -16.68 1.42
N VAL A 251 -12.08 -17.02 1.72
CA VAL A 251 -12.73 -16.69 3.01
C VAL A 251 -11.92 -17.28 4.16
N SER A 252 -11.52 -18.55 4.07
CA SER A 252 -10.68 -19.21 5.08
C SER A 252 -9.35 -18.46 5.28
N GLN A 253 -8.66 -18.10 4.20
CA GLN A 253 -7.42 -17.31 4.26
C GLN A 253 -7.60 -15.96 4.95
N LEU A 254 -8.63 -15.21 4.57
CA LEU A 254 -8.91 -13.88 5.14
C LEU A 254 -9.30 -13.95 6.62
N THR A 255 -10.15 -14.91 6.99
CA THR A 255 -10.57 -15.11 8.38
C THR A 255 -9.43 -15.61 9.25
N GLY A 256 -8.58 -16.50 8.74
CA GLY A 256 -7.35 -16.91 9.43
C GLY A 256 -6.40 -15.74 9.70
N HIS A 257 -6.34 -14.76 8.79
CA HIS A 257 -5.53 -13.55 9.01
C HIS A 257 -6.09 -12.67 10.15
N LEU A 258 -7.42 -12.58 10.30
CA LEU A 258 -8.05 -11.85 11.42
C LEU A 258 -7.83 -12.50 12.78
N ASP A 259 -7.60 -13.81 12.80
CA ASP A 259 -7.35 -14.58 14.01
C ASP A 259 -5.87 -14.59 14.42
N PHE A 260 -5.00 -13.94 13.64
CA PHE A 260 -3.57 -13.82 13.90
C PHE A 260 -3.25 -12.92 15.11
N PRO A 261 -2.29 -13.29 16.00
CA PRO A 261 -1.50 -14.53 15.98
C PRO A 261 -2.32 -15.74 16.47
N ILE A 262 -2.15 -16.88 15.80
CA ILE A 262 -2.88 -18.13 16.08
C ILE A 262 -2.39 -18.80 17.38
N PHE A 263 -1.11 -18.63 17.72
CA PHE A 263 -0.48 -19.19 18.92
C PHE A 263 -0.02 -18.08 19.86
N SER A 264 -0.57 -18.07 21.07
CA SER A 264 -0.35 -17.01 22.07
C SER A 264 0.48 -17.46 23.28
N SER A 265 0.97 -18.69 23.35
CA SER A 265 1.62 -19.20 24.58
C SER A 265 2.89 -18.45 24.97
N GLN A 266 3.54 -17.76 24.03
CA GLN A 266 4.74 -16.95 24.25
C GLN A 266 4.47 -15.46 24.42
N MET A 267 3.24 -14.99 24.16
CA MET A 267 2.91 -13.56 24.17
C MET A 267 1.90 -13.27 25.27
N ASP A 268 1.99 -12.06 25.86
CA ASP A 268 0.97 -11.62 26.78
C ASP A 268 -0.39 -11.43 26.07
N GLU A 269 -1.47 -11.71 26.79
CA GLU A 269 -2.84 -11.65 26.24
C GLU A 269 -3.17 -10.25 25.71
N SER A 270 -2.70 -9.18 26.37
CA SER A 270 -2.90 -7.80 25.91
C SER A 270 -2.27 -7.55 24.55
N THR A 271 -1.03 -7.99 24.32
CA THR A 271 -0.34 -7.86 23.04
C THR A 271 -1.07 -8.61 21.93
N VAL A 272 -1.57 -9.82 22.21
CA VAL A 272 -2.35 -10.58 21.22
C VAL A 272 -3.62 -9.84 20.84
N VAL A 273 -4.32 -9.26 21.81
CA VAL A 273 -5.53 -8.47 21.60
C VAL A 273 -5.24 -7.20 20.80
N GLU A 274 -4.13 -6.51 21.08
CA GLU A 274 -3.67 -5.33 20.33
C GLU A 274 -3.29 -5.67 18.89
N ILE A 275 -2.55 -6.75 18.65
CA ILE A 275 -2.19 -7.16 17.28
C ILE A 275 -3.43 -7.52 16.47
N LYS A 276 -4.38 -8.27 17.06
CA LYS A 276 -5.66 -8.56 16.41
C LYS A 276 -6.40 -7.28 16.02
N GLU A 277 -6.38 -6.27 16.88
CA GLU A 277 -6.99 -4.98 16.58
C GLU A 277 -6.26 -4.20 15.49
N ILE A 278 -4.92 -4.23 15.47
CA ILE A 278 -4.13 -3.67 14.38
C ILE A 278 -4.51 -4.31 13.05
N VAL A 279 -4.59 -5.65 12.99
CA VAL A 279 -5.01 -6.37 11.77
C VAL A 279 -6.42 -5.96 11.38
N ARG A 280 -7.37 -5.89 12.31
CA ARG A 280 -8.74 -5.44 12.04
C ARG A 280 -8.76 -4.01 11.47
N ASN A 281 -7.94 -3.10 12.02
CA ASN A 281 -7.82 -1.73 11.49
C ASN A 281 -7.18 -1.68 10.11
N VAL A 282 -6.26 -2.59 9.78
CA VAL A 282 -5.75 -2.75 8.41
C VAL A 282 -6.89 -3.12 7.46
N PHE A 283 -7.74 -4.09 7.82
CA PHE A 283 -8.93 -4.44 7.03
C PHE A 283 -9.87 -3.26 6.87
N ARG A 284 -10.20 -2.55 7.96
CA ARG A 284 -11.07 -1.36 7.89
C ARG A 284 -10.50 -0.30 6.96
N ARG A 285 -9.19 -0.06 7.02
CA ARG A 285 -8.47 0.89 6.13
C ARG A 285 -8.43 0.46 4.68
N ILE A 286 -8.49 -0.83 4.37
CA ILE A 286 -8.69 -1.34 3.01
C ILE A 286 -10.13 -1.10 2.57
N ILE A 287 -11.09 -1.51 3.40
CA ILE A 287 -12.52 -1.44 3.12
C ILE A 287 -12.96 0.00 2.85
N VAL A 288 -12.54 0.98 3.67
CA VAL A 288 -12.95 2.39 3.47
C VAL A 288 -12.37 3.05 2.22
N ARG A 289 -11.38 2.45 1.57
CA ARG A 289 -10.79 2.99 0.33
C ARG A 289 -11.47 2.46 -0.92
N ASP A 290 -12.31 1.45 -0.79
CA ASP A 290 -12.96 0.78 -1.90
C ASP A 290 -14.48 0.96 -1.78
N ALA A 291 -15.09 1.60 -2.78
CA ALA A 291 -16.50 1.98 -2.72
C ALA A 291 -17.43 0.78 -2.51
N GLY A 292 -17.23 -0.31 -3.26
CA GLY A 292 -18.06 -1.52 -3.15
C GLY A 292 -17.92 -2.20 -1.79
N LEU A 293 -16.68 -2.43 -1.33
CA LEU A 293 -16.43 -3.01 -0.01
C LEU A 293 -17.03 -2.14 1.11
N PHE A 294 -16.84 -0.82 1.03
CA PHE A 294 -17.37 0.12 2.01
C PHE A 294 -18.89 0.09 2.07
N VAL A 295 -19.57 0.17 0.93
CA VAL A 295 -21.05 0.17 0.88
C VAL A 295 -21.59 -1.13 1.49
N ARG A 296 -21.00 -2.29 1.13
CA ARG A 296 -21.44 -3.57 1.70
C ARG A 296 -21.14 -3.67 3.19
N ALA A 297 -20.01 -3.11 3.63
CA ALA A 297 -19.66 -3.06 5.05
C ALA A 297 -20.67 -2.21 5.84
N LYS A 298 -21.08 -1.05 5.30
CA LYS A 298 -22.10 -0.18 5.91
C LYS A 298 -23.49 -0.81 5.98
N GLU A 299 -23.83 -1.73 5.08
CA GLU A 299 -25.07 -2.51 5.17
C GLU A 299 -25.07 -3.53 6.33
N LEU A 300 -23.89 -3.98 6.76
CA LEU A 300 -23.74 -4.92 7.88
C LEU A 300 -23.38 -4.23 9.19
N ASP A 301 -22.97 -2.96 9.13
CA ASP A 301 -22.62 -2.21 10.32
C ASP A 301 -23.91 -2.08 11.16
N PRO A 302 -23.92 -2.59 12.41
CA PRO A 302 -25.06 -2.36 13.28
C PRO A 302 -25.14 -0.84 13.44
N SER A 303 -26.22 -0.24 12.89
CA SER A 303 -26.45 1.19 13.04
C SER A 303 -26.20 1.53 14.50
N PRO A 304 -25.30 2.48 14.81
CA PRO A 304 -25.11 2.90 16.18
C PRO A 304 -26.46 3.44 16.63
N SER A 305 -27.22 2.65 17.40
CA SER A 305 -28.32 3.19 18.17
C SER A 305 -27.70 4.33 18.96
N LEU A 306 -28.23 5.54 18.76
CA LEU A 306 -27.74 6.77 19.38
C LEU A 306 -27.80 6.71 20.93
N ASP A 307 -28.45 5.69 21.50
CA ASP A 307 -28.82 5.61 22.91
C ASP A 307 -27.81 4.92 23.84
N HIS A 308 -26.67 4.43 23.35
CA HIS A 308 -25.62 3.92 24.24
C HIS A 308 -24.50 4.93 24.37
N THR A 309 -24.40 5.53 25.55
CA THR A 309 -23.33 6.40 26.04
C THR A 309 -21.97 6.06 25.41
N ILE A 310 -21.52 6.97 24.55
CA ILE A 310 -20.38 6.86 23.63
C ILE A 310 -19.04 6.57 24.35
N THR A 311 -18.97 6.79 25.66
CA THR A 311 -17.75 6.69 26.46
C THR A 311 -17.17 5.28 26.57
N ASN A 312 -17.96 4.21 26.40
CA ASN A 312 -17.48 2.82 26.53
C ASN A 312 -17.29 2.06 25.20
N ARG A 313 -17.54 2.67 24.03
CA ARG A 313 -17.53 1.94 22.74
C ARG A 313 -16.14 1.66 22.18
N GLU A 314 -15.13 2.45 22.51
CA GLU A 314 -13.80 2.37 21.85
C GLU A 314 -12.87 1.27 22.41
N GLN A 315 -13.26 0.59 23.50
CA GLN A 315 -12.56 -0.59 24.04
C GLN A 315 -13.40 -1.88 24.00
N VAL A 316 -14.51 -1.90 23.26
CA VAL A 316 -15.39 -3.08 23.15
C VAL A 316 -14.63 -4.30 22.60
N TRP A 317 -13.61 -4.08 21.77
CA TRP A 317 -12.73 -5.13 21.24
C TRP A 317 -11.81 -5.78 22.27
N ARG A 318 -11.64 -5.18 23.47
CA ARG A 318 -10.90 -5.77 24.60
C ARG A 318 -11.79 -6.68 25.47
N GLN A 319 -13.08 -6.77 25.19
CA GLN A 319 -13.98 -7.64 25.95
C GLN A 319 -13.85 -9.10 25.51
N VAL A 320 -13.93 -10.02 26.48
CA VAL A 320 -13.79 -11.48 26.27
C VAL A 320 -14.78 -12.04 25.23
N HIS A 321 -15.96 -11.41 25.09
CA HIS A 321 -17.01 -11.85 24.17
C HIS A 321 -17.09 -11.03 22.87
N TYR A 322 -16.02 -10.34 22.49
CA TYR A 322 -16.03 -9.55 21.26
C TYR A 322 -16.18 -10.41 20.00
N VAL A 323 -17.31 -10.26 19.32
CA VAL A 323 -17.55 -10.87 18.00
C VAL A 323 -17.02 -9.94 16.92
N CYS A 324 -15.97 -10.34 16.21
CA CYS A 324 -15.34 -9.54 15.16
C CYS A 324 -16.31 -9.30 13.98
N PRO A 325 -16.82 -8.06 13.76
CA PRO A 325 -17.79 -7.80 12.70
C PRO A 325 -17.20 -7.98 11.30
N ILE A 326 -15.88 -7.82 11.17
CA ILE A 326 -15.14 -8.05 9.92
C ILE A 326 -15.21 -9.53 9.51
N LYS A 327 -15.14 -10.45 10.49
CA LYS A 327 -15.28 -11.89 10.23
C LYS A 327 -16.68 -12.21 9.70
N SER A 328 -17.71 -11.64 10.34
CA SER A 328 -19.11 -11.75 9.86
C SER A 328 -19.30 -11.13 8.47
N PHE A 329 -18.64 -10.01 8.17
CA PHE A 329 -18.67 -9.38 6.85
C PHE A 329 -18.10 -10.28 5.76
N ILE A 330 -16.92 -10.87 5.99
CA ILE A 330 -16.26 -11.78 5.05
C ILE A 330 -17.08 -13.06 4.86
N MET A 331 -17.68 -13.60 5.93
CA MET A 331 -18.50 -14.82 5.89
C MET A 331 -19.95 -14.61 5.41
N SER A 332 -20.37 -13.37 5.19
CA SER A 332 -21.78 -13.04 4.89
C SER A 332 -22.31 -13.59 3.57
N GLY A 333 -21.43 -14.05 2.68
CA GLY A 333 -21.77 -14.43 1.30
C GLY A 333 -22.19 -13.25 0.41
N LYS A 334 -22.16 -12.02 0.93
CA LYS A 334 -22.52 -10.82 0.15
C LYS A 334 -21.43 -10.39 -0.82
N LEU A 335 -20.16 -10.69 -0.49
CA LEU A 335 -18.98 -10.37 -1.30
C LEU A 335 -18.81 -11.38 -2.44
N SER A 336 -18.51 -10.87 -3.63
CA SER A 336 -18.12 -11.67 -4.78
C SER A 336 -16.72 -12.26 -4.61
N LEU A 337 -16.42 -13.33 -5.36
CA LEU A 337 -15.07 -13.91 -5.40
C LEU A 337 -14.01 -12.88 -5.82
N LYS A 338 -14.34 -12.00 -6.79
CA LYS A 338 -13.45 -10.93 -7.26
C LYS A 338 -13.10 -9.96 -6.11
N GLU A 339 -14.09 -9.55 -5.31
CA GLU A 339 -13.89 -8.66 -4.16
C GLU A 339 -13.08 -9.32 -3.05
N LEU A 340 -13.38 -10.58 -2.71
CA LEU A 340 -12.62 -11.36 -1.73
C LEU A 340 -11.14 -11.49 -2.16
N GLN A 341 -10.90 -11.84 -3.43
CA GLN A 341 -9.55 -11.92 -3.99
C GLN A 341 -8.85 -10.58 -4.05
N ARG A 342 -9.56 -9.48 -4.34
CA ARG A 342 -9.02 -8.11 -4.30
C ARG A 342 -8.58 -7.75 -2.88
N MET A 343 -9.45 -7.94 -1.89
CA MET A 343 -9.13 -7.69 -0.48
C MET A 343 -7.92 -8.54 -0.02
N TRP A 344 -7.88 -9.82 -0.40
CA TRP A 344 -6.73 -10.69 -0.14
C TRP A 344 -5.44 -10.21 -0.81
N ARG A 345 -5.50 -9.77 -2.06
CA ARG A 345 -4.34 -9.19 -2.77
C ARG A 345 -3.84 -7.94 -2.08
N MET A 346 -4.74 -7.05 -1.65
CA MET A 346 -4.39 -5.83 -0.92
C MET A 346 -3.69 -6.15 0.40
N LEU A 347 -4.09 -7.22 1.11
CA LEU A 347 -3.49 -7.61 2.39
C LEU A 347 -2.04 -8.10 2.30
N LYS A 348 -1.59 -8.57 1.13
CA LYS A 348 -0.20 -9.03 0.96
C LYS A 348 0.76 -7.82 1.04
N PHE A 349 2.04 -8.02 1.34
CA PHE A 349 3.11 -6.99 1.29
C PHE A 349 3.86 -6.93 -0.06
N GLY A 350 4.13 -5.73 -0.61
CA GLY A 350 4.87 -5.52 -1.87
C GLY A 350 4.45 -4.28 -2.68
N LYS A 351 4.73 -4.26 -4.00
CA LYS A 351 4.55 -3.07 -4.88
C LYS A 351 3.09 -2.66 -5.11
N ASP A 352 2.16 -3.63 -5.22
CA ASP A 352 0.72 -3.40 -5.50
C ASP A 352 -0.18 -3.67 -4.28
N LYS A 353 0.33 -3.38 -3.09
CA LYS A 353 -0.02 -4.08 -1.84
C LYS A 353 -0.06 -3.10 -0.66
N ILE A 354 -0.42 -3.55 0.55
CA ILE A 354 -0.45 -2.68 1.74
C ILE A 354 0.89 -1.94 1.88
N GLY A 355 0.82 -0.61 1.79
CA GLY A 355 1.96 0.26 2.04
C GLY A 355 2.26 0.41 3.54
N PRO A 356 3.51 0.70 3.91
CA PRO A 356 3.91 0.92 5.31
C PRO A 356 3.09 2.04 5.97
N GLU A 357 2.70 3.06 5.18
CA GLU A 357 1.88 4.18 5.61
C GLU A 357 0.47 3.73 6.06
N LEU A 358 -0.14 2.77 5.36
CA LEU A 358 -1.44 2.21 5.75
C LEU A 358 -1.34 1.48 7.08
N ILE A 359 -0.28 0.68 7.27
CA ILE A 359 -0.02 -0.07 8.51
C ILE A 359 0.24 0.88 9.66
N ARG A 360 1.10 1.90 9.45
CA ARG A 360 1.34 2.94 10.44
C ARG A 360 0.04 3.53 10.93
N ASN A 361 -0.85 3.85 10.02
CA ASN A 361 -2.11 4.50 10.34
C ASN A 361 -3.08 3.52 11.01
N ALA A 362 -3.09 2.24 10.62
CA ALA A 362 -3.87 1.20 11.30
C ALA A 362 -3.42 0.97 12.74
N ILE A 363 -2.10 0.93 12.97
CA ILE A 363 -1.49 0.86 14.30
C ILE A 363 -1.86 2.11 15.09
N TYR A 364 -1.69 3.28 14.49
CA TYR A 364 -1.98 4.55 15.15
C TYR A 364 -3.43 4.63 15.63
N ASP A 365 -4.38 4.14 14.84
CA ASP A 365 -5.80 4.10 15.21
C ASP A 365 -6.07 3.29 16.49
N VAL A 366 -5.22 2.30 16.83
CA VAL A 366 -5.31 1.52 18.08
C VAL A 366 -4.76 2.30 19.27
N PHE A 367 -3.72 3.10 19.06
CA PHE A 367 -2.98 3.81 20.11
C PHE A 367 -3.46 5.24 20.37
N ARG A 368 -4.46 5.71 19.62
CA ARG A 368 -5.00 7.05 19.79
C ARG A 368 -5.69 7.17 21.14
N SER A 369 -5.41 8.24 21.88
CA SER A 369 -6.04 8.49 23.17
C SER A 369 -7.42 9.13 22.98
N GLN A 370 -8.37 8.83 23.86
CA GLN A 370 -9.73 9.41 23.79
C GLN A 370 -9.72 10.95 23.86
N ASN A 371 -8.69 11.52 24.49
CA ASN A 371 -8.57 12.96 24.70
C ASN A 371 -8.11 13.70 23.43
N ASP A 372 -7.57 13.00 22.43
CA ASP A 372 -7.13 13.62 21.16
C ASP A 372 -8.30 14.18 20.33
N ASP A 373 -9.55 13.90 20.73
CA ASP A 373 -10.77 14.45 20.13
C ASP A 373 -11.14 15.85 20.67
N GLU A 374 -10.71 16.24 21.88
CA GLU A 374 -11.14 17.51 22.50
C GLU A 374 -10.27 18.72 22.13
N ASP A 375 -9.00 18.51 21.77
CA ASP A 375 -8.07 19.60 21.41
C ASP A 375 -8.31 20.17 20.00
N PHE A 376 -9.23 19.59 19.22
CA PHE A 376 -9.67 20.18 17.96
C PHE A 376 -10.71 21.27 18.21
N ASN A 377 -10.21 22.49 18.41
CA ASN A 377 -10.95 23.73 18.55
C ASN A 377 -12.28 23.71 17.72
N PRO A 378 -13.46 23.62 18.37
CA PRO A 378 -14.74 23.36 17.72
C PRO A 378 -15.20 24.49 16.78
N THR A 379 -14.51 25.63 16.81
CA THR A 379 -14.80 26.79 15.97
C THR A 379 -14.45 26.58 14.49
N ASN A 380 -13.70 25.54 14.11
CA ASN A 380 -13.29 25.26 12.72
C ASN A 380 -13.68 23.87 12.17
N SER A 381 -14.40 23.02 12.91
CA SER A 381 -14.58 21.60 12.58
C SER A 381 -15.78 21.27 11.67
N LYS A 382 -15.78 21.77 10.43
CA LYS A 382 -16.77 21.33 9.40
C LYS A 382 -16.53 19.92 8.85
N LYS A 383 -15.47 19.21 9.25
CA LYS A 383 -15.06 17.91 8.67
C LYS A 383 -14.98 16.85 9.77
N SER A 384 -15.60 15.68 9.57
CA SER A 384 -15.43 14.56 10.50
C SER A 384 -13.99 14.05 10.42
N CYS A 385 -13.38 13.82 11.59
CA CYS A 385 -12.03 13.29 11.71
C CYS A 385 -11.99 11.75 11.68
N LYS A 386 -13.14 11.07 11.76
CA LYS A 386 -13.25 9.60 11.83
C LYS A 386 -14.50 9.05 11.14
N ILE A 387 -14.46 7.78 10.74
CA ILE A 387 -15.60 7.04 10.21
C ILE A 387 -15.73 5.70 10.91
N TRP A 388 -16.93 5.32 11.33
CA TRP A 388 -17.19 4.03 11.96
C TRP A 388 -17.49 2.98 10.88
N VAL A 389 -16.74 1.87 10.90
CA VAL A 389 -16.93 0.74 9.98
C VAL A 389 -16.60 -0.57 10.69
N LEU A 390 -17.56 -1.50 10.70
CA LEU A 390 -17.37 -2.88 11.17
C LEU A 390 -16.77 -2.94 12.58
N GLY A 391 -17.41 -2.22 13.51
CA GLY A 391 -17.07 -2.26 14.93
C GLY A 391 -15.85 -1.44 15.35
N GLY A 392 -15.35 -0.53 14.52
CA GLY A 392 -14.24 0.36 14.90
C GLY A 392 -14.13 1.61 14.04
N TYR A 393 -13.32 2.57 14.48
CA TYR A 393 -13.10 3.83 13.77
C TYR A 393 -11.90 3.77 12.82
N VAL A 394 -12.04 4.39 11.65
CA VAL A 394 -10.93 4.75 10.76
C VAL A 394 -10.76 6.26 10.76
N TRP A 395 -9.53 6.72 11.00
CA TRP A 395 -9.24 8.14 11.19
C TRP A 395 -8.66 8.81 9.94
N ARG A 396 -9.02 10.08 9.76
CA ARG A 396 -8.63 10.94 8.62
C ARG A 396 -7.14 11.15 8.49
N LYS A 397 -6.54 11.66 9.56
CA LYS A 397 -5.16 12.13 9.57
C LYS A 397 -4.39 11.29 10.57
N ALA A 398 -3.32 10.65 10.09
CA ALA A 398 -2.27 10.17 10.97
C ALA A 398 -1.73 11.40 11.72
N MET A 399 -1.60 11.34 13.05
CA MET A 399 -1.00 12.48 13.73
C MET A 399 0.40 12.75 13.18
N ASN A 400 0.75 14.03 13.11
CA ASN A 400 2.08 14.47 12.68
C ASN A 400 3.17 14.13 13.72
N GLY A 401 2.80 13.47 14.83
CA GLY A 401 3.71 13.10 15.90
C GLY A 401 4.39 11.75 15.72
N PRO A 402 5.38 11.45 16.58
CA PRO A 402 6.04 10.15 16.63
C PRO A 402 5.05 9.06 17.08
N LEU A 403 5.25 7.82 16.62
CA LEU A 403 4.54 6.69 17.19
C LEU A 403 5.01 6.43 18.63
N PRO A 404 4.12 6.00 19.53
CA PRO A 404 4.55 5.40 20.80
C PRO A 404 5.54 4.25 20.57
N ARG A 405 6.42 4.01 21.54
CA ARG A 405 7.49 3.01 21.41
C ARG A 405 6.96 1.61 21.08
N LEU A 406 5.94 1.17 21.81
CA LEU A 406 5.26 -0.12 21.59
C LEU A 406 4.65 -0.21 20.18
N ALA A 407 3.94 0.84 19.76
CA ALA A 407 3.35 0.93 18.42
C ALA A 407 4.40 0.85 17.30
N THR A 408 5.58 1.42 17.55
CA THR A 408 6.71 1.38 16.62
C THR A 408 7.32 -0.03 16.53
N ASP A 409 7.27 -0.82 17.61
CA ASP A 409 7.70 -2.22 17.61
C ASP A 409 6.71 -3.11 16.83
N TYR A 410 5.41 -2.85 16.94
CA TYR A 410 4.42 -3.47 16.06
C TYR A 410 4.67 -3.09 14.60
N LEU A 411 4.93 -1.82 14.31
CA LEU A 411 5.24 -1.39 12.95
C LEU A 411 6.44 -2.14 12.37
N HIS A 412 7.49 -2.34 13.17
CA HIS A 412 8.63 -3.17 12.77
C HIS A 412 8.23 -4.65 12.55
N ALA A 413 7.38 -5.21 13.41
CA ALA A 413 6.92 -6.60 13.27
C ALA A 413 6.15 -6.83 11.96
N PHE A 414 5.28 -5.89 11.57
CA PHE A 414 4.53 -5.96 10.32
C PHE A 414 5.39 -5.65 9.09
N VAL A 415 6.14 -4.55 9.09
CA VAL A 415 6.85 -4.06 7.90
C VAL A 415 8.20 -4.74 7.72
N GLY A 416 8.97 -4.89 8.81
CA GLY A 416 10.29 -5.49 8.87
C GLY A 416 11.42 -4.78 8.09
N CYS A 417 11.12 -4.06 7.02
CA CYS A 417 12.09 -3.34 6.19
C CYS A 417 12.45 -1.98 6.81
N SER A 418 13.75 -1.73 7.00
CA SER A 418 14.25 -0.45 7.54
C SER A 418 13.84 0.73 6.67
N GLY A 419 14.02 0.64 5.35
CA GLY A 419 13.67 1.71 4.43
C GLY A 419 12.17 2.05 4.47
N CYS A 420 11.30 1.04 4.44
CA CYS A 420 9.85 1.23 4.47
C CYS A 420 9.35 1.80 5.80
N MET A 421 9.96 1.44 6.92
CA MET A 421 9.58 1.94 8.24
C MET A 421 10.14 3.35 8.50
N LEU A 422 11.37 3.61 8.07
CA LEU A 422 12.00 4.92 8.20
C LEU A 422 11.33 5.97 7.30
N SER A 423 10.83 5.60 6.12
CA SER A 423 10.14 6.52 5.20
C SER A 423 8.79 7.04 5.71
N ILE A 424 8.21 6.39 6.72
CA ILE A 424 6.92 6.76 7.30
C ILE A 424 7.05 7.41 8.68
N CYS A 425 8.27 7.57 9.20
CA CYS A 425 8.51 8.36 10.42
C CYS A 425 8.03 9.81 10.21
N ARG A 426 7.56 10.45 11.28
CA ARG A 426 7.01 11.82 11.20
C ARG A 426 7.95 12.89 11.71
N THR A 427 8.85 12.50 12.60
CA THR A 427 9.80 13.40 13.27
C THR A 427 11.22 12.88 13.08
N PHE A 428 12.19 13.78 13.11
CA PHE A 428 13.60 13.40 13.07
C PHE A 428 13.95 12.53 14.29
N ASP A 429 13.43 12.86 15.48
CA ASP A 429 13.68 12.10 16.72
C ASP A 429 13.21 10.64 16.61
N GLU A 430 12.00 10.39 16.11
CA GLU A 430 11.50 9.03 15.85
C GLU A 430 12.42 8.28 14.89
N TRP A 431 12.87 8.95 13.84
CA TRP A 431 13.71 8.36 12.81
C TRP A 431 15.08 7.95 13.36
N VAL A 432 15.79 8.86 14.07
CA VAL A 432 17.11 8.54 14.65
C VAL A 432 17.00 7.56 15.81
N GLU A 433 15.92 7.59 16.59
CA GLU A 433 15.73 6.64 17.68
C GLU A 433 15.54 5.22 17.16
N ASN A 434 14.75 5.04 16.09
CA ASN A 434 14.60 3.72 15.48
C ASN A 434 15.93 3.18 14.93
N ARG A 435 16.77 4.05 14.36
CA ARG A 435 18.14 3.67 13.96
C ARG A 435 19.00 3.31 15.16
N ARG A 436 18.92 4.08 16.25
CA ARG A 436 19.64 3.81 17.50
C ARG A 436 19.27 2.45 18.09
N LEU A 437 18.00 2.10 18.13
CA LEU A 437 17.51 0.81 18.66
C LEU A 437 17.85 -0.39 17.76
N ALA A 438 18.18 -0.17 16.49
CA ALA A 438 18.78 -1.22 15.68
C ALA A 438 20.19 -1.59 16.17
N LEU A 439 20.91 -0.60 16.72
CA LEU A 439 22.25 -0.79 17.27
C LEU A 439 22.22 -1.30 18.72
N ILE A 440 21.41 -0.66 19.56
CA ILE A 440 21.37 -0.91 21.00
C ILE A 440 20.26 -1.91 21.32
N GLY A 441 20.60 -3.00 22.01
CA GLY A 441 19.63 -3.99 22.50
C GLY A 441 19.14 -4.99 21.45
N SER A 442 19.78 -5.06 20.27
CA SER A 442 19.46 -5.99 19.18
C SER A 442 17.99 -5.97 18.71
N ARG A 443 17.24 -4.91 19.03
CA ARG A 443 15.78 -4.83 18.82
C ARG A 443 15.41 -4.94 17.36
N TYR A 444 16.23 -4.36 16.49
CA TYR A 444 16.16 -4.49 15.03
C TYR A 444 17.46 -5.07 14.47
N SER A 445 17.88 -6.23 14.98
CA SER A 445 19.13 -6.89 14.56
C SER A 445 19.31 -6.99 13.05
N GLY A 446 18.23 -7.25 12.31
CA GLY A 446 18.25 -7.32 10.83
C GLY A 446 18.43 -5.98 10.11
N TRP A 447 18.57 -4.86 10.81
CA TRP A 447 18.87 -3.53 10.24
C TRP A 447 20.35 -3.15 10.40
N LEU A 448 21.13 -3.95 11.12
CA LEU A 448 22.56 -3.74 11.27
C LEU A 448 23.26 -3.96 9.94
N ASP A 449 24.17 -3.05 9.63
CA ASP A 449 25.02 -3.13 8.45
C ASP A 449 26.41 -3.55 8.93
N PRO A 450 26.91 -4.72 8.51
CA PRO A 450 28.16 -5.27 9.03
C PRO A 450 29.40 -4.48 8.62
N VAL A 451 29.31 -3.58 7.63
CA VAL A 451 30.48 -2.89 7.04
C VAL A 451 30.73 -1.51 7.67
N LYS A 452 29.94 -1.09 8.66
CA LYS A 452 30.02 0.27 9.19
C LYS A 452 31.19 0.49 10.14
N LEU A 453 31.83 1.65 9.99
CA LEU A 453 32.92 2.10 10.86
C LEU A 453 32.42 2.23 12.32
N PRO A 454 33.21 1.83 13.34
CA PRO A 454 32.82 1.94 14.76
C PRO A 454 32.37 3.34 15.16
N ILE A 455 32.97 4.37 14.56
CA ILE A 455 32.61 5.76 14.80
C ILE A 455 31.19 6.08 14.34
N GLU A 456 30.69 5.51 13.24
CA GLU A 456 29.31 5.72 12.81
C GLU A 456 28.31 5.09 13.79
N ASN A 457 28.69 3.98 14.41
CA ASN A 457 27.90 3.36 15.47
C ASN A 457 27.83 4.26 16.70
N LEU A 458 28.92 4.93 17.08
CA LEU A 458 28.91 5.95 18.12
C LEU A 458 27.94 7.10 17.76
N PHE A 459 28.00 7.62 16.54
CA PHE A 459 27.11 8.72 16.13
C PHE A 459 25.64 8.28 16.22
N ARG A 460 25.33 7.07 15.75
CA ARG A 460 23.99 6.50 15.83
C ARG A 460 23.54 6.24 17.27
N SER A 461 24.42 5.75 18.14
CA SER A 461 24.11 5.50 19.56
C SER A 461 23.73 6.79 20.30
N LEU A 462 24.25 7.92 19.82
CA LEU A 462 23.99 9.29 20.29
C LEU A 462 22.87 10.02 19.52
N ARG A 463 22.11 9.32 18.67
CA ARG A 463 21.03 9.91 17.84
C ARG A 463 21.53 11.01 16.87
N ILE A 464 22.74 10.87 16.36
CA ILE A 464 23.33 11.76 15.36
C ILE A 464 23.30 11.06 14.00
N ALA A 465 22.77 11.75 13.00
CA ALA A 465 22.80 11.27 11.62
C ALA A 465 23.94 11.95 10.86
N ILE A 466 24.82 11.16 10.24
CA ILE A 466 25.78 11.67 9.26
C ILE A 466 25.05 11.83 7.94
N SER A 467 24.91 13.07 7.50
CA SER A 467 24.14 13.42 6.32
C SER A 467 24.98 13.47 5.05
N ARG A 468 26.14 14.13 5.12
CA ARG A 468 27.07 14.24 4.01
C ARG A 468 28.50 14.41 4.53
N HIS A 469 29.46 13.90 3.79
CA HIS A 469 30.89 14.10 4.06
C HIS A 469 31.68 13.97 2.75
N ASN A 470 32.96 14.33 2.80
CA ASN A 470 33.88 14.23 1.65
C ASN A 470 35.10 13.34 1.98
N SER A 471 34.84 12.08 2.33
CA SER A 471 35.89 11.14 2.76
C SER A 471 36.90 10.79 1.68
N THR A 472 36.50 10.85 0.40
CA THR A 472 37.31 10.44 -0.76
C THR A 472 38.23 11.52 -1.28
N VAL A 473 38.19 12.71 -0.68
CA VAL A 473 38.93 13.89 -1.13
C VAL A 473 40.42 13.77 -0.86
N LYS A 474 41.23 14.16 -1.85
CA LYS A 474 42.69 14.31 -1.68
C LYS A 474 42.98 15.68 -1.08
N LEU A 475 43.53 15.70 0.13
CA LEU A 475 43.78 16.93 0.89
C LEU A 475 44.67 17.94 0.16
N SER A 476 45.66 17.48 -0.60
CA SER A 476 46.50 18.36 -1.43
C SER A 476 46.87 17.67 -2.74
N LYS A 477 46.73 18.42 -3.84
CA LYS A 477 47.10 17.99 -5.18
C LYS A 477 47.89 19.11 -5.85
N VAL A 478 49.07 18.76 -6.36
CA VAL A 478 49.90 19.67 -7.14
C VAL A 478 49.81 19.28 -8.60
N GLU A 479 49.43 20.24 -9.44
CA GLU A 479 49.30 20.04 -10.88
C GLU A 479 50.16 21.05 -11.64
N LYS A 480 50.71 20.57 -12.75
CA LYS A 480 51.47 21.37 -13.70
C LYS A 480 50.55 21.68 -14.87
N VAL A 481 50.04 22.90 -14.94
CA VAL A 481 49.12 23.34 -15.99
C VAL A 481 49.95 23.92 -17.14
N VAL A 482 49.89 23.23 -18.29
CA VAL A 482 50.49 23.71 -19.55
C VAL A 482 49.38 24.38 -20.35
N PRO A 483 49.38 25.72 -20.50
CA PRO A 483 48.34 26.41 -21.24
C PRO A 483 48.40 26.02 -22.73
N LYS A 484 47.22 25.94 -23.37
CA LYS A 484 47.12 25.60 -24.81
C LYS A 484 47.80 26.64 -25.71
N CYS A 485 47.86 27.89 -25.26
CA CYS A 485 48.54 28.96 -25.98
C CYS A 485 50.05 28.93 -25.67
N LYS A 486 50.88 28.75 -26.71
CA LYS A 486 52.36 28.73 -26.61
C LYS A 486 52.95 30.04 -26.02
N ALA A 487 52.20 31.14 -26.05
CA ALA A 487 52.63 32.42 -25.50
C ALA A 487 52.48 32.51 -23.97
N LEU A 488 51.68 31.64 -23.36
CA LEU A 488 51.46 31.65 -21.91
C LEU A 488 52.48 30.76 -21.21
N LYS A 489 53.07 31.28 -20.12
CA LYS A 489 54.00 30.52 -19.29
C LYS A 489 53.25 29.43 -18.53
N MET A 490 53.92 28.29 -18.36
CA MET A 490 53.48 27.19 -17.54
C MET A 490 53.24 27.63 -16.09
N VAL A 491 52.17 27.11 -15.48
CA VAL A 491 51.78 27.45 -14.12
C VAL A 491 51.69 26.19 -13.27
N TYR A 492 52.24 26.24 -12.06
CA TYR A 492 52.07 25.21 -11.04
C TYR A 492 50.93 25.61 -10.13
N THR A 493 49.89 24.78 -10.09
CA THR A 493 48.70 24.97 -9.27
C THR A 493 48.72 23.99 -8.11
N GLU A 494 48.48 24.46 -6.90
CA GLU A 494 48.17 23.63 -5.74
C GLU A 494 46.70 23.80 -5.41
N VAL A 495 45.96 22.70 -5.45
CA VAL A 495 44.61 22.63 -4.91
C VAL A 495 44.71 21.95 -3.56
N GLN A 496 44.21 22.64 -2.53
CA GLN A 496 44.04 22.07 -1.21
C GLN A 496 42.57 21.97 -0.90
N GLU A 497 42.15 20.80 -0.44
CA GLU A 497 40.79 20.53 -0.02
C GLU A 497 40.75 20.28 1.49
N ARG A 498 39.58 20.47 2.07
CA ARG A 498 39.35 20.31 3.51
C ARG A 498 38.26 19.30 3.76
N HIS A 499 38.47 18.42 4.73
CA HIS A 499 37.42 17.52 5.16
C HIS A 499 36.30 18.27 5.91
N TYR A 500 35.07 17.87 5.62
CA TYR A 500 33.89 18.32 6.33
C TYR A 500 32.91 17.18 6.55
N ILE A 501 32.05 17.37 7.53
CA ILE A 501 30.91 16.51 7.79
C ILE A 501 29.68 17.37 8.11
N HIS A 502 28.55 17.00 7.53
CA HIS A 502 27.22 17.51 7.83
C HIS A 502 26.51 16.50 8.71
N LEU A 503 26.11 16.95 9.89
CA LEU A 503 25.43 16.17 10.92
C LEU A 503 24.04 16.73 11.13
N CYS A 504 23.06 15.84 11.32
CA CYS A 504 21.74 16.21 11.83
C CYS A 504 21.59 15.72 13.28
N LEU A 505 21.08 16.59 14.16
CA LEU A 505 20.86 16.30 15.59
C LEU A 505 19.44 16.67 16.04
N VAL A 506 18.95 15.99 17.09
CA VAL A 506 17.61 16.23 17.66
C VAL A 506 17.59 17.56 18.42
N PRO A 507 16.58 18.43 18.24
CA PRO A 507 16.61 19.78 18.80
C PRO A 507 16.18 19.86 20.27
N LEU A 508 15.32 18.94 20.71
CA LEU A 508 14.73 18.93 22.05
C LEU A 508 15.68 18.39 23.14
N ASN A 509 16.92 18.04 22.79
CA ASN A 509 17.87 17.44 23.70
C ASN A 509 19.00 18.44 24.02
N ASP A 510 19.16 18.82 25.29
CA ASP A 510 20.28 19.66 25.75
C ASP A 510 21.64 19.07 25.34
N ARG A 511 21.74 17.74 25.23
CA ARG A 511 22.92 17.05 24.72
C ARG A 511 23.34 17.55 23.34
N SER A 512 22.40 17.77 22.43
CA SER A 512 22.71 18.21 21.06
C SER A 512 23.29 19.61 21.06
N ARG A 513 22.77 20.52 21.91
CA ARG A 513 23.35 21.84 22.12
C ARG A 513 24.76 21.76 22.71
N ASN A 514 24.95 20.96 23.77
CA ASN A 514 26.27 20.77 24.41
C ASN A 514 27.32 20.21 23.44
N ILE A 515 26.91 19.31 22.53
CA ILE A 515 27.78 18.77 21.48
C ILE A 515 28.20 19.89 20.51
N ILE A 516 27.23 20.70 20.05
CA ILE A 516 27.50 21.83 19.14
C ILE A 516 28.46 22.82 19.82
N ASP A 517 28.18 23.19 21.07
CA ASP A 517 28.98 24.14 21.86
C ASP A 517 30.42 23.64 22.07
N ALA A 518 30.59 22.35 22.38
CA ALA A 518 31.90 21.74 22.60
C ALA A 518 32.75 21.70 21.32
N LEU A 519 32.13 21.35 20.18
CA LEU A 519 32.79 21.38 18.88
C LEU A 519 33.19 22.81 18.49
N ALA A 520 32.29 23.78 18.69
CA ALA A 520 32.54 25.19 18.38
C ALA A 520 33.59 25.84 19.30
N SER A 521 33.70 25.38 20.54
CA SER A 521 34.70 25.85 21.50
C SER A 521 36.12 25.46 21.09
N ASN A 522 36.30 24.34 20.39
CA ASN A 522 37.60 23.87 19.91
C ASN A 522 37.98 24.48 18.55
N LYS A 523 38.08 25.83 18.51
CA LYS A 523 38.38 26.62 17.30
C LYS A 523 39.71 26.27 16.63
N ALA A 524 40.66 25.71 17.39
CA ALA A 524 41.94 25.25 16.85
C ALA A 524 41.80 23.97 16.00
N SER A 525 40.72 23.21 16.21
CA SER A 525 40.49 21.93 15.53
C SER A 525 39.37 22.02 14.49
N TYR A 526 38.35 22.86 14.71
CA TYR A 526 37.17 22.89 13.84
C TYR A 526 36.68 24.29 13.49
N ASN A 527 36.10 24.40 12.29
CA ASN A 527 35.19 25.48 11.92
C ASN A 527 33.77 24.90 11.91
N VAL A 528 32.89 25.51 12.69
CA VAL A 528 31.54 25.00 12.94
C VAL A 528 30.51 26.02 12.47
N PHE A 529 29.47 25.53 11.79
CA PHE A 529 28.26 26.27 11.47
C PHE A 529 27.05 25.43 11.87
N ALA A 530 26.15 26.00 12.68
CA ALA A 530 24.98 25.29 13.19
C ALA A 530 23.70 26.12 13.02
N GLN A 531 22.66 25.48 12.51
CA GLN A 531 21.36 26.10 12.25
C GLN A 531 20.23 25.14 12.63
N ARG A 532 19.17 25.68 13.22
CA ARG A 532 17.93 24.94 13.48
C ARG A 532 17.00 25.05 12.27
N ARG A 533 16.52 23.93 11.75
CA ARG A 533 15.82 23.90 10.45
C ARG A 533 14.40 24.50 10.52
N ASP A 534 13.62 24.16 11.54
CA ASP A 534 12.25 24.65 11.76
C ASP A 534 12.14 26.17 12.00
N THR A 535 13.10 26.75 12.71
CA THR A 535 13.10 28.17 13.12
C THR A 535 14.06 29.02 12.29
N GLY A 536 14.98 28.39 11.55
CA GLY A 536 16.08 29.07 10.86
C GLY A 536 17.13 29.67 11.80
N GLU A 537 17.05 29.41 13.12
CA GLU A 537 17.93 29.98 14.13
C GLU A 537 19.38 29.51 13.92
N ILE A 538 20.30 30.46 13.69
CA ILE A 538 21.74 30.19 13.60
C ILE A 538 22.35 30.38 14.99
N THR A 539 22.86 29.31 15.59
CA THR A 539 23.49 29.38 16.93
C THR A 539 24.99 29.57 16.86
N HIS A 540 25.64 29.03 15.83
CA HIS A 540 27.10 29.05 15.71
C HIS A 540 27.53 29.40 14.29
N THR A 541 28.50 30.30 14.21
CA THR A 541 29.18 30.68 12.97
C THR A 541 30.70 30.58 13.13
N PRO A 542 31.44 30.31 12.04
CA PRO A 542 32.90 30.37 12.06
C PRO A 542 33.39 31.76 12.48
N HIS A 543 34.63 31.85 12.97
CA HIS A 543 35.22 33.14 13.37
C HIS A 543 35.35 34.10 12.19
N LYS A 544 35.76 33.62 11.02
CA LYS A 544 35.72 34.38 9.76
C LYS A 544 34.79 33.70 8.79
N ARG A 545 34.00 34.49 8.05
CA ARG A 545 33.12 34.00 6.99
C ARG A 545 33.86 33.17 5.94
N THR A 546 35.12 33.51 5.68
CA THR A 546 36.02 32.81 4.74
C THR A 546 36.51 31.46 5.24
N ASP A 547 36.32 31.12 6.52
CA ASP A 547 36.84 29.89 7.11
C ASP A 547 36.03 28.65 6.70
N LEU A 548 34.88 28.81 6.04
CA LEU A 548 34.09 27.70 5.48
C LEU A 548 34.49 27.34 4.04
N TRP A 549 35.77 27.51 3.70
CA TRP A 549 36.30 27.08 2.40
C TRP A 549 36.35 25.55 2.33
N CYS A 550 35.90 25.00 1.21
CA CYS A 550 35.99 23.57 0.88
C CYS A 550 37.26 23.29 0.10
N THR A 551 37.53 24.14 -0.89
CA THR A 551 38.73 24.07 -1.72
C THR A 551 39.39 25.44 -1.77
N ARG A 552 40.72 25.46 -1.76
CA ARG A 552 41.52 26.66 -1.93
C ARG A 552 42.68 26.40 -2.86
N VAL A 553 43.02 27.40 -3.64
CA VAL A 553 43.99 27.28 -4.73
C VAL A 553 45.08 28.32 -4.57
N ARG A 554 46.32 27.93 -4.88
CA ARG A 554 47.41 28.87 -5.13
C ARG A 554 48.15 28.45 -6.39
N SER A 555 48.61 29.44 -7.14
CA SER A 555 49.30 29.22 -8.41
C SER A 555 50.50 30.14 -8.57
N ALA A 556 51.57 29.65 -9.19
CA ALA A 556 52.71 30.48 -9.59
C ALA A 556 53.49 29.84 -10.75
N TYR A 557 54.42 30.59 -11.34
CA TYR A 557 55.21 30.11 -12.49
C TYR A 557 56.33 29.13 -12.11
N SER A 558 56.66 29.02 -10.82
CA SER A 558 57.62 28.05 -10.29
C SER A 558 57.09 27.37 -9.03
N THR A 559 57.61 26.19 -8.72
CA THR A 559 57.27 25.44 -7.49
C THR A 559 57.65 26.21 -6.22
N VAL A 560 58.78 26.94 -6.24
CA VAL A 560 59.28 27.74 -5.12
C VAL A 560 58.40 28.96 -4.88
N GLU A 561 58.07 29.71 -5.93
CA GLU A 561 57.20 30.88 -5.82
C GLU A 561 55.80 30.46 -5.33
N ARG A 562 55.27 29.35 -5.85
CA ARG A 562 53.95 28.82 -5.46
C ARG A 562 53.88 28.54 -3.96
N ARG A 563 54.93 27.96 -3.36
CA ARG A 563 54.97 27.70 -1.91
C ARG A 563 54.92 28.97 -1.06
N LYS A 564 55.38 30.11 -1.60
CA LYS A 564 55.33 31.43 -0.94
C LYS A 564 54.00 32.16 -1.16
N LYS A 565 53.21 31.79 -2.16
CA LYS A 565 51.89 32.39 -2.40
C LYS A 565 50.88 31.93 -1.34
N LEU A 566 50.00 32.86 -0.97
CA LEU A 566 48.85 32.60 -0.13
C LEU A 566 47.80 31.78 -0.90
N PHE A 567 47.08 30.93 -0.20
CA PHE A 567 45.92 30.25 -0.76
C PHE A 567 44.74 31.21 -0.88
N THR A 568 44.03 31.12 -2.00
CA THR A 568 42.76 31.81 -2.24
C THR A 568 41.63 30.78 -2.22
N PRO A 569 40.57 30.96 -1.40
CA PRO A 569 39.40 30.09 -1.46
C PRO A 569 38.83 30.02 -2.88
N SER A 570 38.64 28.81 -3.40
CA SER A 570 38.07 28.56 -4.72
C SER A 570 36.60 28.18 -4.61
N THR A 571 36.27 27.28 -3.67
CA THR A 571 34.89 26.97 -3.31
C THR A 571 34.70 27.09 -1.80
N MET A 572 33.56 27.61 -1.38
CA MET A 572 33.21 27.78 0.02
C MET A 572 31.72 27.64 0.25
N PHE A 573 31.37 27.16 1.44
CA PHE A 573 30.01 27.22 1.93
C PHE A 573 29.68 28.65 2.34
N ARG A 574 28.48 29.12 1.97
CA ARG A 574 27.98 30.42 2.41
C ARG A 574 27.23 30.21 3.73
N PRO A 575 27.64 30.86 4.83
CA PRO A 575 26.92 30.76 6.10
C PRO A 575 25.66 31.62 6.03
N ASP A 576 24.68 31.12 5.29
CA ASP A 576 23.35 31.70 5.16
C ASP A 576 22.29 30.62 5.46
N PRO A 577 21.04 31.03 5.70
CA PRO A 577 19.99 30.09 6.08
C PRO A 577 19.67 29.02 5.03
N SER A 578 20.12 29.19 3.78
CA SER A 578 19.87 28.29 2.66
C SER A 578 20.98 27.26 2.45
N LEU A 579 22.07 27.33 3.22
CA LEU A 579 23.24 26.44 3.09
C LEU A 579 22.84 24.98 2.93
N PHE A 580 22.02 24.48 3.85
CA PHE A 580 21.61 23.07 3.89
C PHE A 580 20.55 22.73 2.82
N GLN A 581 19.77 23.71 2.38
CA GLN A 581 18.77 23.52 1.32
C GLN A 581 19.44 23.37 -0.06
N CYS A 582 20.45 24.18 -0.36
CA CYS A 582 21.06 24.24 -1.68
C CYS A 582 22.33 23.37 -1.83
N ALA A 583 23.14 23.26 -0.78
CA ALA A 583 24.48 22.68 -0.88
C ALA A 583 24.64 21.33 -0.16
N LEU A 584 23.87 21.05 0.89
CA LEU A 584 24.06 19.89 1.77
C LEU A 584 22.73 19.17 2.03
N LYS A 585 22.30 18.36 1.05
CA LYS A 585 21.07 17.56 1.14
C LYS A 585 21.21 16.39 2.13
N SER A 586 20.18 16.20 2.96
CA SER A 586 20.08 15.12 3.94
C SER A 586 19.83 13.75 3.29
N PRO A 587 20.36 12.64 3.83
CA PRO A 587 20.09 11.27 3.36
C PRO A 587 18.64 10.84 3.60
N GLU A 588 17.88 11.58 4.40
CA GLU A 588 16.43 11.39 4.55
C GLU A 588 15.69 11.61 3.23
N GLN A 589 16.29 12.36 2.29
CA GLN A 589 15.76 12.54 0.95
C GLN A 589 15.73 11.26 0.14
N ILE A 590 16.54 10.23 0.49
CA ILE A 590 16.39 8.89 -0.10
C ILE A 590 14.98 8.35 0.16
N PHE A 591 14.33 8.81 1.23
CA PHE A 591 12.97 8.46 1.59
C PHE A 591 11.94 9.55 1.20
N ASN A 592 12.32 10.53 0.37
CA ASN A 592 11.52 11.70 0.01
C ASN A 592 10.94 12.43 1.23
N ARG A 593 11.69 12.46 2.34
CA ARG A 593 11.31 13.13 3.58
C ARG A 593 12.30 14.24 3.91
N ASN A 594 11.76 15.39 4.28
CA ASN A 594 12.49 16.45 4.96
C ASN A 594 11.91 16.56 6.37
N PHE A 595 12.74 16.36 7.40
CA PHE A 595 12.33 16.60 8.78
C PHE A 595 12.71 18.02 9.15
N ASP A 596 11.75 18.87 9.52
CA ASP A 596 12.02 20.24 9.91
C ASP A 596 12.51 20.35 11.37
N ASP A 597 12.23 19.33 12.19
CA ASP A 597 12.54 19.27 13.61
C ASP A 597 13.97 18.78 13.90
N CYS A 598 14.99 19.41 13.29
CA CYS A 598 16.39 19.07 13.56
C CYS A 598 17.37 20.25 13.54
N TRP A 599 18.54 20.04 14.16
CA TRP A 599 19.73 20.87 13.99
C TRP A 599 20.53 20.36 12.80
N ASP A 600 20.83 21.25 11.87
CA ASP A 600 21.84 21.06 10.85
C ASP A 600 23.19 21.61 11.33
N LEU A 601 24.21 20.76 11.34
CA LEU A 601 25.55 21.07 11.84
C LEU A 601 26.60 20.75 10.78
N LEU A 602 27.32 21.76 10.31
CA LEU A 602 28.49 21.61 9.46
C LEU A 602 29.75 21.74 10.30
N VAL A 603 30.57 20.69 10.34
CA VAL A 603 31.88 20.66 11.00
C VAL A 603 32.96 20.50 9.93
N MET A 604 33.90 21.44 9.88
CA MET A 604 35.03 21.39 8.95
C MET A 604 36.36 21.33 9.68
N ASP A 605 37.28 20.52 9.17
CA ASP A 605 38.59 20.30 9.79
C ASP A 605 39.53 21.51 9.63
N ALA A 606 39.89 22.15 10.74
CA ALA A 606 40.85 23.26 10.73
C ALA A 606 42.31 22.80 10.63
N LYS A 607 42.61 21.55 11.04
CA LYS A 607 43.97 20.96 11.10
C LYS A 607 44.39 20.25 9.82
N VAL A 608 43.43 19.88 8.96
CA VAL A 608 43.68 19.16 7.70
C VAL A 608 44.30 17.77 7.96
N LEU A 609 43.71 17.05 8.91
CA LEU A 609 43.98 15.65 9.23
C LEU A 609 43.47 14.74 8.11
N GLY A 610 43.86 13.45 8.13
CA GLY A 610 43.17 12.43 7.35
C GLY A 610 41.72 12.25 7.82
N PHE A 611 40.82 11.84 6.92
CA PHE A 611 39.38 11.78 7.21
C PHE A 611 39.03 10.91 8.43
N GLU A 612 39.66 9.74 8.59
CA GLU A 612 39.43 8.86 9.75
C GLU A 612 39.86 9.54 11.05
N SER A 613 41.06 10.11 11.10
CA SER A 613 41.55 10.86 12.27
C SER A 613 40.68 12.09 12.58
N PHE A 614 40.14 12.75 11.54
CA PHE A 614 39.17 13.82 11.70
C PHE A 614 37.88 13.32 12.35
N LEU A 615 37.29 12.22 11.86
CA LEU A 615 36.10 11.61 12.47
C LEU A 615 36.35 11.13 13.90
N GLU A 616 37.47 10.47 14.16
CA GLU A 616 37.87 10.04 15.50
C GLU A 616 38.02 11.23 16.46
N SER A 617 38.57 12.35 15.98
CA SER A 617 38.72 13.55 16.79
C SER A 617 37.37 14.18 17.17
N ILE A 618 36.37 14.11 16.28
CA ILE A 618 34.99 14.49 16.61
C ILE A 618 34.42 13.49 17.63
N GLY A 619 34.61 12.18 17.40
CA GLY A 619 34.19 11.11 18.31
C GLY A 619 34.64 11.30 19.75
N LYS A 620 35.91 11.68 19.96
CA LYS A 620 36.47 11.95 21.29
C LYS A 620 35.73 13.07 22.01
N ILE A 621 35.34 14.12 21.31
CA ILE A 621 34.57 15.23 21.88
C ILE A 621 33.15 14.79 22.22
N LEU A 622 32.50 14.01 21.34
CA LEU A 622 31.16 13.46 21.62
C LEU A 622 31.17 12.60 22.90
N VAL A 623 32.17 11.74 23.00
CA VAL A 623 32.48 10.89 24.17
C VAL A 623 32.63 11.74 25.44
N GLU A 624 33.41 12.81 25.39
CA GLU A 624 33.63 13.72 26.53
C GLU A 624 32.34 14.45 26.94
N VAL A 625 31.60 15.02 25.99
CA VAL A 625 30.33 15.72 26.25
C VAL A 625 29.31 14.78 26.89
N VAL A 626 29.22 13.54 26.42
CA VAL A 626 28.30 12.55 26.99
C VAL A 626 28.70 12.22 28.43
N ARG A 627 30.00 12.03 28.73
CA ARG A 627 30.48 11.81 30.12
C ARG A 627 30.10 12.96 31.05
N CYS A 628 30.23 14.20 30.58
CA CYS A 628 29.92 15.37 31.40
C CYS A 628 28.42 15.59 31.61
N THR A 629 27.57 15.07 30.72
CA THR A 629 26.13 15.35 30.71
C THR A 629 25.28 14.21 31.27
N SER A 630 25.76 12.96 31.24
CA SER A 630 25.00 11.81 31.75
C SER A 630 25.42 11.41 33.16
N LYS A 631 24.46 11.29 34.09
CA LYS A 631 24.59 10.40 35.26
C LYS A 631 24.42 8.91 34.89
N ASP A 632 24.06 8.61 33.64
CA ASP A 632 23.84 7.26 33.12
C ASP A 632 25.15 6.65 32.57
N GLU A 633 25.98 6.11 33.46
CA GLU A 633 27.25 5.41 33.14
C GLU A 633 27.07 4.17 32.23
N LYS A 634 25.85 3.63 32.10
CA LYS A 634 25.60 2.32 31.48
C LYS A 634 25.77 2.25 29.96
N VAL A 635 25.64 3.37 29.23
CA VAL A 635 25.86 3.38 27.76
C VAL A 635 27.35 3.27 27.43
N TYR A 636 28.22 3.62 28.38
CA TYR A 636 29.66 3.71 28.18
C TYR A 636 30.36 2.35 28.19
N HIS A 637 29.99 1.46 29.11
CA HIS A 637 30.60 0.14 29.24
C HIS A 637 30.38 -0.74 28.00
N ALA A 638 29.29 -0.53 27.27
CA ALA A 638 28.97 -1.26 26.05
C ALA A 638 29.89 -0.94 24.85
N PHE A 639 30.68 0.14 24.88
CA PHE A 639 31.63 0.46 23.79
C PHE A 639 33.07 0.05 24.11
N ASP A 640 33.43 -0.09 25.39
CA ASP A 640 34.75 -0.59 25.82
C ASP A 640 34.79 -2.12 25.88
N ASP A 641 33.67 -2.77 26.22
CA ASP A 641 33.54 -4.23 26.13
C ASP A 641 32.94 -4.63 24.79
N SER A 642 33.65 -5.50 24.05
CA SER A 642 33.19 -6.11 22.79
C SER A 642 31.94 -7.00 22.92
N ASN A 643 31.29 -7.02 24.09
CA ASN A 643 30.05 -7.73 24.40
C ASN A 643 28.90 -6.74 24.58
N LEU A 644 28.40 -6.20 23.46
CA LEU A 644 27.18 -5.39 23.39
C LEU A 644 25.87 -6.21 23.56
N SER A 645 25.96 -7.49 23.95
CA SER A 645 24.83 -8.42 23.89
C SER A 645 23.96 -8.46 25.15
N ASP A 646 24.46 -8.06 26.31
CA ASP A 646 23.80 -8.43 27.56
C ASP A 646 23.28 -7.19 28.32
N GLU A 647 21.95 -7.19 28.49
CA GLU A 647 21.18 -6.46 29.50
C GLU A 647 21.18 -4.92 29.47
N VAL A 648 20.27 -4.36 28.67
CA VAL A 648 19.51 -3.17 29.12
C VAL A 648 18.03 -3.43 28.88
N ASP A 649 17.37 -3.96 29.90
CA ASP A 649 15.92 -4.08 29.96
C ASP A 649 15.32 -2.68 30.24
N ILE A 650 15.18 -1.88 29.17
CA ILE A 650 14.49 -0.59 29.25
C ILE A 650 12.99 -0.88 29.15
N ASN A 651 12.34 -0.91 30.32
CA ASN A 651 10.89 -0.93 30.53
C ASN A 651 10.05 -0.49 29.31
N ASN A 652 9.55 -1.47 28.54
CA ASN A 652 8.18 -1.53 27.98
C ASN A 652 8.02 -2.77 27.06
N LYS A 653 7.71 -3.89 27.71
CA LYS A 653 6.76 -4.98 27.39
C LYS A 653 6.65 -5.66 26.01
N LEU A 654 7.55 -5.44 25.05
CA LEU A 654 7.78 -6.46 24.01
C LEU A 654 9.24 -6.91 24.05
N LEU A 655 9.45 -8.18 24.40
CA LEU A 655 10.78 -8.79 24.39
C LEU A 655 11.26 -8.87 22.94
N THR A 656 12.58 -8.81 22.73
CA THR A 656 13.22 -9.02 21.42
C THR A 656 12.90 -10.38 20.80
N VAL A 657 12.42 -11.32 21.62
CA VAL A 657 11.90 -12.63 21.20
C VAL A 657 10.53 -12.46 20.54
N ASP A 658 9.65 -11.64 21.11
CA ASP A 658 8.29 -11.40 20.61
C ASP A 658 8.30 -10.70 19.24
N THR A 659 9.16 -9.69 19.04
CA THR A 659 9.26 -9.01 17.74
C THR A 659 9.83 -9.91 16.65
N ARG A 660 10.78 -10.79 16.99
CA ARG A 660 11.32 -11.80 16.06
C ARG A 660 10.26 -12.86 15.73
N TYR A 661 9.55 -13.35 16.74
CA TYR A 661 8.46 -14.31 16.58
C TYR A 661 7.35 -13.74 15.68
N LEU A 662 6.88 -12.52 15.97
CA LEU A 662 5.89 -11.84 15.14
C LEU A 662 6.38 -11.67 13.70
N ARG A 663 7.66 -11.33 13.51
CA ARG A 663 8.23 -11.15 12.16
C ARG A 663 8.27 -12.47 11.39
N ILE A 664 8.62 -13.58 12.03
CA ILE A 664 8.55 -14.91 11.42
C ILE A 664 7.11 -15.18 11.01
N MET A 665 6.17 -14.99 11.94
CA MET A 665 4.76 -15.23 11.74
C MET A 665 4.12 -14.34 10.64
N PHE A 666 4.59 -13.10 10.45
CA PHE A 666 4.10 -12.19 9.40
C PHE A 666 4.82 -12.33 8.05
N ARG A 667 6.09 -12.77 8.04
CA ARG A 667 6.89 -12.92 6.81
C ARG A 667 6.74 -14.28 6.17
N GLU A 668 6.65 -15.33 6.97
CA GLU A 668 6.28 -16.64 6.49
C GLU A 668 4.77 -16.60 6.32
N PRO A 669 4.25 -16.59 5.09
CA PRO A 669 2.85 -16.94 4.92
C PRO A 669 2.70 -18.30 5.61
N VAL A 670 1.57 -18.53 6.28
CA VAL A 670 1.14 -19.89 6.63
C VAL A 670 0.91 -20.63 5.30
N HIS A 671 2.01 -20.98 4.66
CA HIS A 671 2.20 -22.00 3.65
C HIS A 671 2.78 -23.20 4.38
N GLU A 672 2.25 -23.52 5.56
CA GLU A 672 2.10 -24.94 5.83
C GLU A 672 1.26 -25.46 4.67
N LYS A 673 1.93 -26.22 3.81
CA LYS A 673 1.26 -27.22 3.01
C LYS A 673 0.35 -27.96 3.97
N ILE A 674 -0.94 -27.63 3.92
CA ILE A 674 -1.98 -28.55 4.33
C ILE A 674 -1.98 -29.61 3.22
N ASP A 675 -0.92 -30.43 3.20
CA ASP A 675 -0.93 -31.71 2.51
C ASP A 675 -1.82 -32.59 3.40
N GLY A 676 -3.09 -32.68 3.01
CA GLY A 676 -4.00 -33.70 3.48
C GLY A 676 -3.71 -35.03 2.81
#